data_AF-A0A968DDN0-F1
#
_entry.id   AF-A0A968DDN0-F1
#
_cell.length_a   1.000
_cell.length_b   1.000
_cell.length_c   1.000
_cell.angle_alpha   90.00
_cell.angle_beta   90.00
_cell.angle_gamma   90.00
#
_symmetry.space_group_name_H-M   'P 1'
#
loop_
_entity.id
_entity.type
_entity.pdbx_description
1 polymer ?
#
loop_
_entity_poly.entity_id
_entity_poly.type
_entity_poly.pdbx_seq_one_letter_code
_entity_poly.pdbx_strand_id
1 'polypeptide(L)'
;MSALEAYLVSHGRDWERYAYIKARLITGQAFEAELFEEILRPFVYRRYLDYGVFAALRQMKALISKEVARRDMADNVKLGPGGIREIEFIVQALQLVRGGRDPRLQDRSLLGVLPLLAETGQLDSTAVGELSDAYRFLRRLENALQAIGDQQTHDLPTSELDRARLAYALGADGWDDLAVTIGEQRGVVEARFVEAAAGEQDEESAADAAVSWDTAWEAGEFDEVLEEYDLEDSSVVAEMLTGLRKSPSYGRMDEPSRQRLAAVVSRIPAMLAVAGAPVETLRRVLPVLQAVGRRSAYLALLNERPAALGRLLTVARQSEFLVRQVVDYPMLLDELLDARIFEVPPSRAELAQMLEQAMRGASRDDVEARMDHLRHFQHAAIFRIAVADRIGQLPLMKVSDRLTDTAELVLDFALDTARRELVQRYGKPMCGSVGDRREAGFIIVAYGKLGGLELGGLELGYGSDLDVVFLHDSTGPDQETDGDSSVDNARFFVRLGQRLIHYLTIQTGSGKLYEIDTRLRPSGESGLLVSSMDAFHRYQREQAWVWEHQALLRSRSVAGPQRVRDAFEADRREILMHHVDRTKLKSEVERMRTRMRTELSGSKTGEFDLKQDAGGLADIEFLVDYWVLANAEYYPELVEFPDNIRQLEALARTGLVAADRCQRLIETYIRIRERLHDLALGDQRRVVSEAELTDERAWVTSVWEETFAGES
;
A
#
# COMPACT_ATOMS: atom_id res chain seq x y z
N MET A 1 -29.93 -15.48 -16.02
CA MET A 1 -28.84 -14.96 -15.17
C MET A 1 -27.98 -13.94 -15.91
N SER A 2 -27.35 -14.32 -17.03
CA SER A 2 -26.51 -13.41 -17.84
C SER A 2 -27.15 -12.04 -18.21
N ALA A 3 -28.43 -12.00 -18.58
CA ALA A 3 -29.10 -10.73 -18.89
C ALA A 3 -29.29 -9.82 -17.65
N LEU A 4 -29.52 -10.41 -16.48
CA LEU A 4 -29.66 -9.68 -15.21
C LEU A 4 -28.30 -9.14 -14.76
N GLU A 5 -27.25 -9.95 -14.83
CA GLU A 5 -25.88 -9.56 -14.53
C GLU A 5 -25.44 -8.39 -15.43
N ALA A 6 -25.61 -8.52 -16.75
CA ALA A 6 -25.28 -7.47 -17.70
C ALA A 6 -26.03 -6.15 -17.42
N TYR A 7 -27.30 -6.24 -17.00
CA TYR A 7 -28.08 -5.08 -16.59
C TYR A 7 -27.52 -4.42 -15.32
N LEU A 8 -27.30 -5.20 -14.25
CA LEU A 8 -26.82 -4.67 -12.96
C LEU A 8 -25.42 -4.07 -13.07
N VAL A 9 -24.53 -4.67 -13.88
CA VAL A 9 -23.19 -4.14 -14.15
C VAL A 9 -23.23 -2.84 -14.95
N SER A 10 -24.09 -2.77 -15.97
CA SER A 10 -24.06 -1.64 -16.93
C SER A 10 -24.98 -0.48 -16.55
N HIS A 11 -26.08 -0.76 -15.85
CA HIS A 11 -27.16 0.21 -15.59
C HIS A 11 -27.59 0.26 -14.12
N GLY A 12 -27.07 -0.62 -13.27
CA GLY A 12 -27.52 -0.77 -11.88
C GLY A 12 -27.27 0.48 -11.03
N ARG A 13 -28.36 1.03 -10.51
CA ARG A 13 -28.39 2.26 -9.71
C ARG A 13 -28.30 1.98 -8.22
N ASP A 14 -27.90 2.97 -7.43
CA ASP A 14 -27.70 2.80 -5.98
C ASP A 14 -29.00 2.51 -5.21
N TRP A 15 -30.13 3.04 -5.65
CA TRP A 15 -31.43 2.70 -5.06
C TRP A 15 -31.84 1.23 -5.34
N GLU A 16 -31.36 0.63 -6.43
CA GLU A 16 -31.60 -0.79 -6.71
C GLU A 16 -30.80 -1.66 -5.75
N ARG A 17 -29.57 -1.26 -5.42
CA ARG A 17 -28.75 -1.93 -4.39
C ARG A 17 -29.47 -1.96 -3.05
N TYR A 18 -30.03 -0.81 -2.65
CA TYR A 18 -30.86 -0.70 -1.45
C TYR A 18 -32.03 -1.69 -1.45
N ALA A 19 -32.73 -1.84 -2.59
CA ALA A 19 -33.83 -2.79 -2.73
C ALA A 19 -33.35 -4.26 -2.66
N TYR A 20 -32.24 -4.60 -3.31
CA TYR A 20 -31.73 -5.97 -3.37
C TYR A 20 -31.21 -6.52 -2.03
N ILE A 21 -30.95 -5.68 -1.02
CA ILE A 21 -30.65 -6.13 0.36
C ILE A 21 -31.75 -7.08 0.88
N LYS A 22 -33.02 -6.80 0.54
CA LYS A 22 -34.16 -7.60 1.01
C LYS A 22 -34.54 -8.74 0.07
N ALA A 23 -33.87 -8.87 -1.08
CA ALA A 23 -34.22 -9.88 -2.08
C ALA A 23 -34.00 -11.29 -1.53
N ARG A 24 -35.05 -12.13 -1.55
CA ARG A 24 -35.02 -13.53 -1.10
C ARG A 24 -35.64 -14.43 -2.15
N LEU A 25 -35.03 -15.59 -2.35
CA LEU A 25 -35.60 -16.62 -3.22
C LEU A 25 -36.83 -17.27 -2.56
N ILE A 26 -37.94 -17.33 -3.29
CA ILE A 26 -39.14 -18.06 -2.85
C ILE A 26 -39.12 -19.51 -3.38
N THR A 27 -38.61 -19.72 -4.60
CA THR A 27 -38.49 -21.05 -5.26
C THR A 27 -37.21 -21.11 -6.12
N GLY A 28 -36.69 -22.31 -6.40
CA GLY A 28 -35.57 -22.49 -7.35
C GLY A 28 -34.19 -22.54 -6.72
N GLN A 29 -34.07 -23.21 -5.57
CA GLN A 29 -32.86 -23.27 -4.73
C GLN A 29 -31.57 -23.70 -5.46
N ALA A 30 -31.72 -24.44 -6.58
CA ALA A 30 -30.60 -24.81 -7.45
C ALA A 30 -29.84 -23.59 -8.04
N PHE A 31 -30.46 -22.41 -8.10
CA PHE A 31 -29.87 -21.17 -8.63
C PHE A 31 -29.44 -20.19 -7.53
N GLU A 32 -29.52 -20.58 -6.25
CA GLU A 32 -29.25 -19.67 -5.13
C GLU A 32 -27.80 -19.19 -5.12
N ALA A 33 -26.85 -20.10 -5.38
CA ALA A 33 -25.43 -19.76 -5.47
C ALA A 33 -25.16 -18.77 -6.62
N GLU A 34 -25.58 -19.09 -7.83
CA GLU A 34 -25.40 -18.23 -9.02
C GLU A 34 -26.06 -16.86 -8.83
N LEU A 35 -27.29 -16.80 -8.28
CA LEU A 35 -27.98 -15.52 -8.10
C LEU A 35 -27.36 -14.66 -7.00
N PHE A 36 -27.13 -15.24 -5.81
CA PHE A 36 -26.75 -14.45 -4.65
C PHE A 36 -25.25 -14.30 -4.52
N GLU A 37 -24.47 -15.37 -4.71
CA GLU A 37 -23.02 -15.31 -4.53
C GLU A 37 -22.32 -14.62 -5.71
N GLU A 38 -22.75 -14.91 -6.94
CA GLU A 38 -22.05 -14.44 -8.14
C GLU A 38 -22.61 -13.10 -8.65
N ILE A 39 -23.92 -12.84 -8.51
CA ILE A 39 -24.56 -11.64 -9.09
C ILE A 39 -24.92 -10.60 -8.03
N LEU A 40 -25.80 -10.94 -7.07
CA LEU A 40 -26.38 -9.95 -6.17
C LEU A 40 -25.44 -9.50 -5.04
N ARG A 41 -24.67 -10.40 -4.40
CA ARG A 41 -23.73 -10.00 -3.35
C ARG A 41 -22.65 -9.05 -3.87
N PRO A 42 -21.98 -9.30 -5.02
CA PRO A 42 -21.00 -8.36 -5.56
C PRO A 42 -21.62 -7.02 -5.96
N PHE A 43 -22.87 -7.03 -6.44
CA PHE A 43 -23.60 -5.81 -6.80
C PHE A 43 -24.01 -4.95 -5.59
N VAL A 44 -24.53 -5.60 -4.53
CA VAL A 44 -25.05 -4.93 -3.31
C VAL A 44 -23.94 -4.59 -2.32
N TYR A 45 -23.05 -5.55 -2.03
CA TYR A 45 -22.05 -5.47 -0.96
C TYR A 45 -20.64 -5.38 -1.54
N ARG A 46 -20.25 -4.19 -1.98
CA ARG A 46 -18.97 -3.95 -2.65
C ARG A 46 -17.81 -4.07 -1.66
N ARG A 47 -16.79 -4.88 -1.99
CA ARG A 47 -15.56 -5.00 -1.19
C ARG A 47 -14.78 -3.69 -1.10
N TYR A 48 -14.80 -2.92 -2.19
CA TYR A 48 -14.29 -1.56 -2.28
C TYR A 48 -15.49 -0.63 -2.43
N LEU A 49 -15.75 0.18 -1.40
CA LEU A 49 -16.77 1.23 -1.50
C LEU A 49 -16.27 2.26 -2.50
N ASP A 50 -16.98 2.41 -3.61
CA ASP A 50 -16.87 3.61 -4.40
C ASP A 50 -17.59 4.75 -3.64
N TYR A 51 -16.95 5.89 -3.55
CA TYR A 51 -17.48 7.08 -2.88
C TYR A 51 -18.71 7.70 -3.61
N GLY A 52 -19.26 7.02 -4.62
CA GLY A 52 -20.60 7.29 -5.14
C GLY A 52 -21.72 6.79 -4.22
N VAL A 53 -21.46 5.77 -3.39
CA VAL A 53 -22.46 5.17 -2.49
C VAL A 53 -22.90 6.15 -1.41
N PHE A 54 -21.98 6.89 -0.79
CA PHE A 54 -22.31 7.87 0.24
C PHE A 54 -23.09 9.05 -0.34
N ALA A 55 -22.68 9.59 -1.49
CA ALA A 55 -23.44 10.61 -2.22
C ALA A 55 -24.87 10.11 -2.59
N ALA A 56 -25.01 8.87 -3.02
CA ALA A 56 -26.31 8.29 -3.32
C ALA A 56 -27.16 8.06 -2.05
N LEU A 57 -26.55 7.66 -0.93
CA LEU A 57 -27.21 7.57 0.38
C LEU A 57 -27.69 8.96 0.84
N ARG A 58 -26.88 10.00 0.66
CA ARG A 58 -27.28 11.40 0.93
C ARG A 58 -28.46 11.82 0.06
N GLN A 59 -28.42 11.53 -1.24
CA GLN A 59 -29.53 11.85 -2.15
C GLN A 59 -30.81 11.10 -1.76
N MET A 60 -30.72 9.81 -1.43
CA MET A 60 -31.85 9.01 -0.95
C MET A 60 -32.42 9.56 0.36
N LYS A 61 -31.56 9.96 1.30
CA LYS A 61 -31.96 10.61 2.55
C LYS A 61 -32.71 11.93 2.29
N ALA A 62 -32.15 12.80 1.46
CA ALA A 62 -32.76 14.09 1.12
C ALA A 62 -34.14 13.91 0.44
N LEU A 63 -34.28 12.89 -0.40
CA LEU A 63 -35.58 12.53 -0.99
C LEU A 63 -36.58 12.07 0.07
N ILE A 64 -36.15 11.23 1.02
CA ILE A 64 -36.99 10.80 2.16
C ILE A 64 -37.41 12.01 2.99
N SER A 65 -36.47 12.86 3.43
CA SER A 65 -36.77 14.05 4.23
C SER A 65 -37.71 15.02 3.51
N LYS A 66 -37.54 15.21 2.19
CA LYS A 66 -38.42 16.06 1.38
C LYS A 66 -39.83 15.48 1.20
N GLU A 67 -39.93 14.15 1.14
CA GLU A 67 -41.21 13.44 1.08
C GLU A 67 -41.94 13.52 2.43
N VAL A 68 -41.21 13.33 3.53
CA VAL A 68 -41.68 13.45 4.92
C VAL A 68 -42.17 14.87 5.25
N ALA A 69 -41.51 15.91 4.73
CA ALA A 69 -41.88 17.32 4.97
C ALA A 69 -43.22 17.74 4.32
N ARG A 70 -43.85 16.86 3.52
CA ARG A 70 -45.19 17.13 2.97
C ARG A 70 -46.26 16.91 4.04
N ARG A 71 -47.17 17.88 4.18
CA ARG A 71 -48.19 17.93 5.24
C ARG A 71 -49.16 16.74 5.28
N ASP A 72 -49.28 15.99 4.19
CA ASP A 72 -50.14 14.83 4.04
C ASP A 72 -49.57 13.54 4.65
N MET A 73 -48.29 13.52 5.06
CA MET A 73 -47.62 12.31 5.56
C MET A 73 -47.48 12.23 7.09
N ALA A 74 -47.95 13.24 7.84
CA ALA A 74 -47.75 13.33 9.29
C ALA A 74 -48.35 12.12 10.05
N ASP A 75 -49.52 11.64 9.63
CA ASP A 75 -50.24 10.52 10.25
C ASP A 75 -49.90 9.16 9.63
N ASN A 76 -48.91 9.10 8.73
CA ASN A 76 -48.49 7.87 8.08
C ASN A 76 -47.38 7.17 8.91
N VAL A 77 -47.65 5.99 9.44
CA VAL A 77 -46.72 5.28 10.35
C VAL A 77 -45.47 4.74 9.65
N LYS A 78 -45.47 4.69 8.32
CA LYS A 78 -44.36 4.17 7.51
C LYS A 78 -43.53 5.28 6.88
N LEU A 79 -44.19 6.27 6.29
CA LEU A 79 -43.58 7.34 5.49
C LEU A 79 -43.52 8.69 6.22
N GLY A 80 -44.23 8.86 7.33
CA GLY A 80 -44.17 10.07 8.13
C GLY A 80 -42.87 10.17 8.95
N PRO A 81 -42.65 11.33 9.63
CA PRO A 81 -41.47 11.54 10.47
C PRO A 81 -41.34 10.43 11.52
N GLY A 82 -40.15 9.85 11.69
CA GLY A 82 -39.93 8.77 12.66
C GLY A 82 -40.58 7.44 12.28
N GLY A 83 -40.98 7.27 11.02
CA GLY A 83 -41.69 6.08 10.53
C GLY A 83 -40.79 4.87 10.28
N ILE A 84 -41.41 3.74 9.95
CA ILE A 84 -40.72 2.46 9.68
C ILE A 84 -39.62 2.62 8.61
N ARG A 85 -39.86 3.44 7.58
CA ARG A 85 -38.91 3.64 6.47
C ARG A 85 -37.61 4.31 6.92
N GLU A 86 -37.65 5.20 7.90
CA GLU A 86 -36.43 5.84 8.43
C GLU A 86 -35.56 4.83 9.17
N ILE A 87 -36.17 3.92 9.95
CA ILE A 87 -35.45 2.81 10.59
C ILE A 87 -34.81 1.89 9.55
N GLU A 88 -35.58 1.50 8.53
CA GLU A 88 -35.07 0.68 7.41
C GLU A 88 -33.90 1.36 6.72
N PHE A 89 -34.00 2.66 6.48
CA PHE A 89 -32.95 3.44 5.86
C PHE A 89 -31.66 3.44 6.70
N ILE A 90 -31.75 3.73 8.01
CA ILE A 90 -30.58 3.75 8.90
C ILE A 90 -29.83 2.41 8.83
N VAL A 91 -30.56 1.30 9.00
CA VAL A 91 -29.95 -0.03 9.03
C VAL A 91 -29.40 -0.42 7.66
N GLN A 92 -30.17 -0.26 6.59
CA GLN A 92 -29.77 -0.65 5.24
C GLN A 92 -28.63 0.21 4.67
N ALA A 93 -28.58 1.50 5.02
CA ALA A 93 -27.45 2.36 4.69
C ALA A 93 -26.16 1.82 5.30
N LEU A 94 -26.18 1.44 6.58
CA LEU A 94 -25.04 0.84 7.25
C LEU A 94 -24.66 -0.53 6.66
N GLN A 95 -25.64 -1.33 6.22
CA GLN A 95 -25.38 -2.58 5.49
C GLN A 95 -24.70 -2.34 4.14
N LEU A 96 -25.10 -1.32 3.37
CA LEU A 96 -24.44 -0.98 2.10
C LEU A 96 -23.00 -0.50 2.33
N VAL A 97 -22.79 0.29 3.38
CA VAL A 97 -21.48 0.84 3.71
C VAL A 97 -20.53 -0.23 4.27
N ARG A 98 -21.02 -1.18 5.08
CA ARG A 98 -20.14 -2.11 5.81
C ARG A 98 -20.23 -3.56 5.37
N GLY A 99 -21.34 -3.97 4.75
CA GLY A 99 -21.60 -5.37 4.38
C GLY A 99 -20.61 -5.96 3.39
N GLY A 100 -19.93 -5.13 2.58
CA GLY A 100 -18.86 -5.61 1.69
C GLY A 100 -17.57 -6.03 2.41
N ARG A 101 -17.33 -5.50 3.62
CA ARG A 101 -16.16 -5.83 4.46
C ARG A 101 -16.50 -6.77 5.61
N ASP A 102 -17.73 -6.72 6.12
CA ASP A 102 -18.24 -7.61 7.15
C ASP A 102 -19.43 -8.44 6.61
N PRO A 103 -19.21 -9.70 6.21
CA PRO A 103 -20.26 -10.58 5.72
C PRO A 103 -21.41 -10.80 6.71
N ARG A 104 -21.19 -10.60 8.02
CA ARG A 104 -22.25 -10.76 9.04
C ARG A 104 -23.36 -9.72 8.87
N LEU A 105 -23.04 -8.55 8.30
CA LEU A 105 -24.00 -7.48 8.01
C LEU A 105 -24.78 -7.71 6.70
N GLN A 106 -24.59 -8.83 6.02
CA GLN A 106 -25.33 -9.17 4.79
C GLN A 106 -26.67 -9.88 5.06
N ASP A 107 -27.06 -10.01 6.33
CA ASP A 107 -28.35 -10.60 6.73
C ASP A 107 -29.52 -9.70 6.28
N ARG A 108 -30.60 -10.32 5.81
CA ARG A 108 -31.77 -9.61 5.27
C ARG A 108 -32.69 -9.08 6.39
N SER A 109 -32.60 -9.67 7.58
CA SER A 109 -33.40 -9.34 8.75
C SER A 109 -32.89 -8.08 9.43
N LEU A 110 -33.73 -7.04 9.48
CA LEU A 110 -33.39 -5.78 10.16
C LEU A 110 -33.05 -6.02 11.64
N LEU A 111 -33.87 -6.81 12.34
CA LEU A 111 -33.65 -7.15 13.76
C LEU A 111 -32.46 -8.09 13.98
N GLY A 112 -32.02 -8.83 12.94
CA GLY A 112 -30.81 -9.65 13.01
C GLY A 112 -29.54 -8.82 12.85
N VAL A 113 -29.59 -7.76 12.05
CA VAL A 113 -28.44 -6.88 11.77
C VAL A 113 -28.20 -5.85 12.88
N LEU A 114 -29.26 -5.33 13.50
CA LEU A 114 -29.15 -4.28 14.52
C LEU A 114 -28.12 -4.59 15.65
N PRO A 115 -28.11 -5.78 16.28
CA PRO A 115 -27.10 -6.12 17.29
C PRO A 115 -25.65 -6.10 16.75
N LEU A 116 -25.45 -6.51 15.50
CA LEU A 116 -24.14 -6.54 14.86
C LEU A 116 -23.59 -5.13 14.59
N LEU A 117 -24.48 -4.14 14.43
CA LEU A 117 -24.07 -2.74 14.28
C LEU A 117 -23.50 -2.15 15.58
N ALA A 118 -23.92 -2.66 16.75
CA ALA A 118 -23.29 -2.33 18.03
C ALA A 118 -21.92 -2.99 18.19
N GLU A 119 -21.79 -4.27 17.85
CA GLU A 119 -20.49 -4.98 17.91
C GLU A 119 -19.41 -4.33 17.04
N THR A 120 -19.82 -3.76 15.90
CA THR A 120 -18.94 -3.10 14.93
C THR A 120 -18.77 -1.60 15.18
N GLY A 121 -19.31 -1.08 16.28
CA GLY A 121 -19.20 0.32 16.69
C GLY A 121 -19.85 1.31 15.74
N GLN A 122 -20.80 0.88 14.91
CA GLN A 122 -21.52 1.76 13.98
C GLN A 122 -22.73 2.43 14.64
N LEU A 123 -23.31 1.79 15.64
CA LEU A 123 -24.35 2.34 16.52
C LEU A 123 -23.97 2.02 17.95
N ASP A 124 -24.33 2.88 18.91
CA ASP A 124 -24.21 2.54 20.32
C ASP A 124 -25.31 1.55 20.76
N SER A 125 -25.12 0.89 21.91
CA SER A 125 -26.08 -0.09 22.42
C SER A 125 -27.46 0.50 22.74
N THR A 126 -27.51 1.79 23.08
CA THR A 126 -28.75 2.51 23.38
C THR A 126 -29.55 2.71 22.10
N ALA A 127 -28.91 3.20 21.03
CA ALA A 127 -29.48 3.38 19.71
C ALA A 127 -30.02 2.07 19.13
N VAL A 128 -29.29 0.96 19.32
CA VAL A 128 -29.75 -0.37 18.89
C VAL A 128 -31.00 -0.81 19.66
N GLY A 129 -31.06 -0.59 20.97
CA GLY A 129 -32.24 -0.89 21.79
C GLY A 129 -33.44 -0.07 21.34
N GLU A 130 -33.27 1.24 21.27
CA GLU A 130 -34.28 2.21 20.83
C GLU A 130 -34.86 1.88 19.44
N LEU A 131 -34.01 1.68 18.43
CA LEU A 131 -34.45 1.36 17.07
C LEU A 131 -35.13 -0.01 17.01
N SER A 132 -34.67 -0.99 17.79
CA SER A 132 -35.29 -2.32 17.84
C SER A 132 -36.69 -2.27 18.42
N ASP A 133 -36.89 -1.52 19.49
CA ASP A 133 -38.17 -1.41 20.18
C ASP A 133 -39.15 -0.57 19.37
N ALA A 134 -38.71 0.55 18.80
CA ALA A 134 -39.50 1.36 17.89
C ALA A 134 -39.92 0.56 16.65
N TYR A 135 -39.02 -0.22 16.05
CA TYR A 135 -39.37 -1.06 14.89
C TYR A 135 -40.43 -2.10 15.24
N ARG A 136 -40.27 -2.82 16.36
CA ARG A 136 -41.27 -3.83 16.80
C ARG A 136 -42.62 -3.20 17.08
N PHE A 137 -42.64 -2.04 17.75
CA PHE A 137 -43.86 -1.32 18.05
C PHE A 137 -44.56 -0.84 16.77
N LEU A 138 -43.85 -0.12 15.90
CA LEU A 138 -44.41 0.43 14.66
C LEU A 138 -44.90 -0.67 13.72
N ARG A 139 -44.20 -1.82 13.63
CA ARG A 139 -44.66 -2.99 12.87
C ARG A 139 -45.92 -3.61 13.47
N ARG A 140 -46.04 -3.68 14.80
CA ARG A 140 -47.27 -4.15 15.46
C ARG A 140 -48.44 -3.22 15.21
N LEU A 141 -48.21 -1.90 15.31
CA LEU A 141 -49.19 -0.87 15.01
C LEU A 141 -49.68 -0.95 13.55
N GLU A 142 -48.76 -1.01 12.59
CA GLU A 142 -49.06 -1.16 11.17
C GLU A 142 -49.85 -2.45 10.91
N ASN A 143 -49.40 -3.58 11.44
CA ASN A 143 -50.10 -4.86 11.25
C ASN A 143 -51.51 -4.84 11.86
N ALA A 144 -51.70 -4.23 13.04
CA ALA A 144 -53.00 -4.10 13.68
C ALA A 144 -53.93 -3.18 12.87
N LEU A 145 -53.40 -2.09 12.33
CA LEU A 145 -54.12 -1.18 11.45
C LEU A 145 -54.62 -1.90 10.19
N GLN A 146 -53.75 -2.66 9.54
CA GLN A 146 -54.09 -3.42 8.34
C GLN A 146 -55.11 -4.53 8.63
N ALA A 147 -55.04 -5.17 9.80
CA ALA A 147 -55.94 -6.25 10.20
C ALA A 147 -57.39 -5.79 10.45
N ILE A 148 -57.63 -4.51 10.75
CA ILE A 148 -58.99 -3.97 10.97
C ILE A 148 -59.86 -4.11 9.72
N GLY A 149 -59.27 -3.86 8.54
CA GLY A 149 -59.97 -3.85 7.26
C GLY A 149 -59.44 -4.82 6.21
N ASP A 150 -58.39 -5.59 6.52
CA ASP A 150 -57.60 -6.36 5.56
C ASP A 150 -57.11 -5.51 4.38
N GLN A 151 -56.56 -4.34 4.69
CA GLN A 151 -56.14 -3.32 3.71
C GLN A 151 -54.67 -2.96 3.89
N GLN A 152 -53.97 -2.65 2.79
CA GLN A 152 -52.60 -2.10 2.81
C GLN A 152 -52.60 -0.61 3.18
N THR A 153 -53.12 -0.28 4.36
CA THR A 153 -53.10 1.10 4.89
C THR A 153 -51.90 1.31 5.82
N HIS A 154 -51.41 2.55 5.83
CA HIS A 154 -50.35 3.05 6.72
C HIS A 154 -50.78 4.31 7.48
N ASP A 155 -51.96 4.85 7.20
CA ASP A 155 -52.44 6.08 7.82
C ASP A 155 -53.23 5.77 9.09
N LEU A 156 -52.93 6.50 10.16
CA LEU A 156 -53.68 6.37 11.41
C LEU A 156 -55.17 6.67 11.19
N PRO A 157 -56.08 5.92 11.84
CA PRO A 157 -57.50 6.06 11.60
C PRO A 157 -58.01 7.39 12.15
N THR A 158 -58.97 7.98 11.44
CA THR A 158 -59.71 9.16 11.91
C THR A 158 -61.00 8.79 12.63
N SER A 159 -61.51 7.56 12.45
CA SER A 159 -62.73 7.08 13.09
C SER A 159 -62.48 6.72 14.57
N GLU A 160 -63.38 7.12 15.47
CA GLU A 160 -63.26 6.80 16.90
C GLU A 160 -63.28 5.28 17.16
N LEU A 161 -64.06 4.54 16.38
CA LEU A 161 -64.18 3.08 16.50
C LEU A 161 -62.85 2.38 16.18
N ASP A 162 -62.17 2.76 15.10
CA ASP A 162 -60.92 2.11 14.70
C ASP A 162 -59.75 2.55 15.59
N ARG A 163 -59.78 3.78 16.12
CA ARG A 163 -58.86 4.22 17.17
C ARG A 163 -59.01 3.38 18.44
N ALA A 164 -60.24 3.11 18.88
CA ALA A 164 -60.50 2.24 20.03
C ALA A 164 -60.06 0.79 19.77
N ARG A 165 -60.28 0.27 18.55
CA ARG A 165 -59.80 -1.07 18.15
C ARG A 165 -58.28 -1.17 18.18
N LEU A 166 -57.57 -0.16 17.68
CA LEU A 166 -56.10 -0.12 17.73
C LEU A 166 -55.58 -0.07 19.17
N ALA A 167 -56.14 0.80 20.01
CA ALA A 167 -55.77 0.90 21.42
C ALA A 167 -55.93 -0.46 22.12
N TYR A 168 -57.09 -1.11 21.94
CA TYR A 168 -57.34 -2.44 22.49
C TYR A 168 -56.37 -3.51 21.95
N ALA A 169 -56.12 -3.52 20.64
CA ALA A 169 -55.25 -4.51 20.00
C ALA A 169 -53.78 -4.40 20.43
N LEU A 170 -53.34 -3.18 20.77
CA LEU A 170 -51.97 -2.91 21.23
C LEU A 170 -51.84 -2.88 22.75
N GLY A 171 -52.95 -3.05 23.49
CA GLY A 171 -52.97 -3.10 24.95
C GLY A 171 -52.83 -1.74 25.64
N ALA A 172 -53.22 -0.66 24.98
CA ALA A 172 -53.26 0.69 25.55
C ALA A 172 -54.61 0.97 26.22
N ASP A 173 -54.62 1.87 27.21
CA ASP A 173 -55.84 2.21 27.98
C ASP A 173 -56.87 3.01 27.16
N GLY A 174 -56.42 3.63 26.06
CA GLY A 174 -57.25 4.39 25.15
C GLY A 174 -56.45 4.97 23.99
N TRP A 175 -57.13 5.68 23.09
CA TRP A 175 -56.46 6.30 21.93
C TRP A 175 -55.42 7.34 22.35
N ASP A 176 -55.69 8.14 23.37
CA ASP A 176 -54.77 9.20 23.79
C ASP A 176 -53.45 8.62 24.34
N ASP A 177 -53.53 7.55 25.13
CA ASP A 177 -52.38 6.78 25.63
C ASP A 177 -51.57 6.14 24.49
N LEU A 178 -52.28 5.52 23.52
CA LEU A 178 -51.64 4.98 22.33
C LEU A 178 -50.98 6.08 21.49
N ALA A 179 -51.62 7.24 21.31
CA ALA A 179 -51.10 8.35 20.52
C ALA A 179 -49.83 8.94 21.14
N VAL A 180 -49.74 9.04 22.47
CA VAL A 180 -48.51 9.43 23.17
C VAL A 180 -47.41 8.41 22.90
N THR A 181 -47.69 7.12 23.07
CA THR A 181 -46.71 6.06 22.81
C THR A 181 -46.23 6.08 21.35
N ILE A 182 -47.13 6.31 20.39
CA ILE A 182 -46.78 6.48 18.97
C ILE A 182 -45.84 7.67 18.79
N GLY A 183 -46.13 8.81 19.41
CA GLY A 183 -45.31 10.01 19.35
C GLY A 183 -43.91 9.79 19.92
N GLU A 184 -43.79 9.12 21.07
CA GLU A 184 -42.51 8.80 21.70
C GLU A 184 -41.64 7.91 20.81
N GLN A 185 -42.20 6.82 20.29
CA GLN A 185 -41.45 5.89 19.44
C GLN A 185 -41.01 6.56 18.13
N ARG A 186 -41.86 7.39 17.52
CA ARG A 186 -41.50 8.15 16.31
C ARG A 186 -40.46 9.23 16.60
N GLY A 187 -40.57 9.93 17.73
CA GLY A 187 -39.59 10.94 18.13
C GLY A 187 -38.19 10.37 18.35
N VAL A 188 -38.10 9.16 18.92
CA VAL A 188 -36.83 8.42 19.05
C VAL A 188 -36.22 8.13 17.68
N VAL A 189 -37.01 7.63 16.74
CA VAL A 189 -36.53 7.32 15.38
C VAL A 189 -36.08 8.57 14.66
N GLU A 190 -36.87 9.66 14.73
CA GLU A 190 -36.55 10.94 14.11
C GLU A 190 -35.22 11.49 14.65
N ALA A 191 -35.02 11.46 15.97
CA ALA A 191 -33.77 11.88 16.60
C ALA A 191 -32.58 11.07 16.08
N ARG A 192 -32.69 9.74 15.99
CA ARG A 192 -31.64 8.87 15.45
C ARG A 192 -31.41 9.05 13.95
N PHE A 193 -32.46 9.36 13.19
CA PHE A 193 -32.36 9.64 11.77
C PHE A 193 -31.62 10.98 11.51
N VAL A 194 -31.85 11.99 12.36
CA VAL A 194 -31.12 13.26 12.35
C VAL A 194 -29.68 13.09 12.84
N GLU A 195 -29.44 12.32 13.90
CA GLU A 195 -28.09 12.04 14.41
C GLU A 195 -27.24 11.29 13.38
N ALA A 196 -27.83 10.33 12.65
CA ALA A 196 -27.20 9.71 11.50
C ALA A 196 -26.87 10.70 10.35
N ALA A 197 -27.28 11.98 10.45
CA ALA A 197 -26.86 13.09 9.59
C ALA A 197 -25.75 13.96 10.19
N ALA A 198 -25.69 14.08 11.53
CA ALA A 198 -24.94 15.12 12.23
C ALA A 198 -23.41 14.93 12.22
N GLY A 199 -22.90 13.82 11.68
CA GLY A 199 -21.48 13.66 11.37
C GLY A 199 -21.00 14.50 10.16
N GLU A 200 -21.91 15.21 9.47
CA GLU A 200 -21.65 15.92 8.20
C GLU A 200 -22.44 17.25 8.09
N GLN A 201 -22.65 18.00 9.19
CA GLN A 201 -23.36 19.29 9.17
C GLN A 201 -22.48 20.48 9.59
N ASP A 202 -21.77 21.07 8.63
CA ASP A 202 -21.17 22.42 8.71
C ASP A 202 -21.59 23.27 7.49
N GLU A 203 -22.81 23.09 6.95
CA GLU A 203 -23.16 23.55 5.57
C GLU A 203 -24.18 24.68 5.43
N GLU A 204 -24.71 25.31 6.50
CA GLU A 204 -25.60 26.48 6.29
C GLU A 204 -24.86 27.75 5.83
N SER A 205 -23.54 27.83 6.04
CA SER A 205 -22.69 28.91 5.48
C SER A 205 -22.03 28.54 4.13
N ALA A 206 -22.18 27.29 3.67
CA ALA A 206 -21.52 26.78 2.46
C ALA A 206 -22.33 27.02 1.16
N ALA A 207 -23.63 27.27 1.27
CA ALA A 207 -24.52 27.39 0.10
C ALA A 207 -24.22 28.63 -0.77
N ASP A 208 -23.98 29.80 -0.16
CA ASP A 208 -23.64 31.03 -0.91
C ASP A 208 -22.22 30.97 -1.51
N ALA A 209 -21.25 30.41 -0.77
CA ALA A 209 -19.87 30.22 -1.24
C ALA A 209 -19.77 29.19 -2.38
N ALA A 210 -20.60 28.13 -2.37
CA ALA A 210 -20.65 27.13 -3.43
C ALA A 210 -21.19 27.69 -4.76
N VAL A 211 -22.21 28.56 -4.70
CA VAL A 211 -22.79 29.21 -5.89
C VAL A 211 -21.79 30.15 -6.57
N SER A 212 -20.97 30.86 -5.78
CA SER A 212 -19.88 31.72 -6.28
C SER A 212 -18.79 30.91 -7.00
N TRP A 213 -18.37 29.79 -6.40
CA TRP A 213 -17.33 28.91 -6.96
C TRP A 213 -17.75 28.18 -8.23
N ASP A 214 -18.99 27.66 -8.30
CA ASP A 214 -19.49 26.98 -9.49
C ASP A 214 -19.55 27.93 -10.70
N THR A 215 -19.92 29.19 -10.45
CA THR A 215 -19.97 30.24 -11.48
C THR A 215 -18.57 30.57 -11.99
N ALA A 216 -17.61 30.78 -11.09
CA ALA A 216 -16.20 31.00 -11.41
C ALA A 216 -15.59 29.82 -12.19
N TRP A 217 -15.89 28.59 -11.78
CA TRP A 217 -15.45 27.38 -12.47
C TRP A 217 -16.00 27.31 -13.89
N GLU A 218 -17.28 27.62 -14.11
CA GLU A 218 -17.88 27.59 -15.45
C GLU A 218 -17.38 28.72 -16.37
N ALA A 219 -17.13 29.91 -15.83
CA ALA A 219 -16.48 31.00 -16.56
C ALA A 219 -15.01 30.65 -16.87
N GLY A 220 -14.35 29.89 -15.98
CA GLY A 220 -12.91 29.70 -16.01
C GLY A 220 -12.15 30.97 -15.61
N GLU A 221 -12.76 31.76 -14.73
CA GLU A 221 -12.25 33.03 -14.20
C GLU A 221 -12.27 32.92 -12.67
N PHE A 222 -11.09 32.93 -12.04
CA PHE A 222 -10.94 32.62 -10.62
C PHE A 222 -10.46 33.80 -9.78
N ASP A 223 -10.05 34.91 -10.39
CA ASP A 223 -9.44 36.04 -9.69
C ASP A 223 -10.37 36.59 -8.58
N GLU A 224 -11.64 36.87 -8.91
CA GLU A 224 -12.62 37.43 -7.95
C GLU A 224 -12.89 36.49 -6.76
N VAL A 225 -13.04 35.18 -7.01
CA VAL A 225 -13.28 34.22 -5.91
C VAL A 225 -12.03 33.95 -5.09
N LEU A 226 -10.84 34.12 -5.66
CA LEU A 226 -9.58 33.92 -4.95
C LEU A 226 -9.18 35.14 -4.10
N GLU A 227 -9.69 36.34 -4.39
CA GLU A 227 -9.50 37.55 -3.55
C GLU A 227 -10.06 37.37 -2.13
N GLU A 228 -11.05 36.48 -1.94
CA GLU A 228 -11.60 36.16 -0.62
C GLU A 228 -10.63 35.34 0.26
N TYR A 229 -9.58 34.77 -0.34
CA TYR A 229 -8.57 33.96 0.35
C TYR A 229 -7.25 34.73 0.44
N ASP A 230 -6.62 34.71 1.63
CA ASP A 230 -5.30 35.30 1.85
C ASP A 230 -4.19 34.40 1.26
N LEU A 231 -4.15 34.31 -0.08
CA LEU A 231 -3.22 33.47 -0.83
C LEU A 231 -2.08 34.30 -1.42
N GLU A 232 -0.85 33.86 -1.16
CA GLU A 232 0.33 34.33 -1.89
C GLU A 232 0.19 34.02 -3.39
N ASP A 233 0.50 35.00 -4.24
CA ASP A 233 0.46 34.87 -5.71
C ASP A 233 -0.89 34.33 -6.25
N SER A 234 -2.01 34.82 -5.72
CA SER A 234 -3.38 34.39 -6.10
C SER A 234 -3.66 34.44 -7.61
N SER A 235 -3.08 35.39 -8.35
CA SER A 235 -3.19 35.45 -9.81
C SER A 235 -2.53 34.26 -10.51
N VAL A 236 -1.38 33.80 -10.02
CA VAL A 236 -0.70 32.60 -10.55
C VAL A 236 -1.52 31.34 -10.24
N VAL A 237 -2.13 31.29 -9.06
CA VAL A 237 -3.08 30.23 -8.70
C VAL A 237 -4.27 30.22 -9.66
N ALA A 238 -4.87 31.38 -9.96
CA ALA A 238 -5.97 31.52 -10.91
C ALA A 238 -5.60 31.02 -12.32
N GLU A 239 -4.42 31.39 -12.82
CA GLU A 239 -3.90 30.91 -14.11
C GLU A 239 -3.76 29.38 -14.14
N MET A 240 -3.26 28.77 -13.06
CA MET A 240 -3.09 27.32 -12.97
C MET A 240 -4.42 26.56 -12.95
N LEU A 241 -5.43 27.08 -12.22
CA LEU A 241 -6.78 26.50 -12.21
C LEU A 241 -7.47 26.64 -13.58
N THR A 242 -7.29 27.79 -14.24
CA THR A 242 -7.74 28.02 -15.62
C THR A 242 -7.08 27.04 -16.59
N GLY A 243 -5.78 26.80 -16.42
CA GLY A 243 -5.02 25.82 -17.18
C GLY A 243 -5.52 24.39 -16.97
N LEU A 244 -5.87 24.00 -15.73
CA LEU A 244 -6.48 22.71 -15.44
C LEU A 244 -7.81 22.54 -16.20
N ARG A 245 -8.71 23.52 -16.16
CA ARG A 245 -10.00 23.43 -16.85
C ARG A 245 -9.85 23.35 -18.37
N LYS A 246 -8.87 24.05 -18.94
CA LYS A 246 -8.55 24.01 -20.39
C LYS A 246 -7.75 22.78 -20.81
N SER A 247 -7.35 21.91 -19.87
CA SER A 247 -6.48 20.78 -20.16
C SER A 247 -7.18 19.68 -20.99
N PRO A 248 -6.43 18.95 -21.84
CA PRO A 248 -6.98 17.80 -22.56
C PRO A 248 -7.51 16.69 -21.65
N SER A 249 -6.96 16.55 -20.43
CA SER A 249 -7.43 15.57 -19.44
C SER A 249 -8.83 15.92 -18.96
N TYR A 250 -9.12 17.19 -18.65
CA TYR A 250 -10.46 17.67 -18.28
C TYR A 250 -11.49 17.42 -19.38
N GLY A 251 -11.15 17.73 -20.63
CA GLY A 251 -12.03 17.50 -21.78
C GLY A 251 -12.44 16.04 -21.97
N ARG A 252 -11.61 15.08 -21.54
CA ARG A 252 -11.88 13.62 -21.62
C ARG A 252 -12.67 13.06 -20.43
N MET A 253 -12.93 13.86 -19.41
CA MET A 253 -13.74 13.46 -18.25
C MET A 253 -15.23 13.46 -18.62
N ASP A 254 -15.98 12.54 -18.02
CA ASP A 254 -17.45 12.57 -18.04
C ASP A 254 -17.98 13.63 -17.06
N GLU A 255 -19.26 13.97 -17.22
CA GLU A 255 -19.89 15.04 -16.43
C GLU A 255 -19.80 14.81 -14.90
N PRO A 256 -20.04 13.59 -14.36
CA PRO A 256 -19.86 13.34 -12.93
C PRO A 256 -18.43 13.57 -12.43
N SER A 257 -17.42 13.22 -13.23
CA SER A 257 -16.02 13.45 -12.83
C SER A 257 -15.65 14.93 -12.87
N ARG A 258 -16.18 15.71 -13.82
CA ARG A 258 -15.96 17.16 -13.89
C ARG A 258 -16.55 17.88 -12.69
N GLN A 259 -17.79 17.56 -12.31
CA GLN A 259 -18.45 18.09 -11.12
C GLN A 259 -17.66 17.75 -9.85
N ARG A 260 -17.22 16.49 -9.73
CA ARG A 260 -16.39 16.07 -8.60
C ARG A 260 -15.04 16.78 -8.56
N LEU A 261 -14.39 16.99 -9.70
CA LEU A 261 -13.14 17.73 -9.77
C LEU A 261 -13.34 19.18 -9.33
N ALA A 262 -14.38 19.86 -9.83
CA ALA A 262 -14.72 21.23 -9.43
C ALA A 262 -14.89 21.34 -7.90
N ALA A 263 -15.63 20.40 -7.30
CA ALA A 263 -15.82 20.34 -5.85
C ALA A 263 -14.54 20.04 -5.05
N VAL A 264 -13.60 19.26 -5.59
CA VAL A 264 -12.28 19.05 -4.96
C VAL A 264 -11.50 20.36 -5.01
N VAL A 265 -11.45 21.00 -6.18
CA VAL A 265 -10.63 22.19 -6.39
C VAL A 265 -11.14 23.39 -5.60
N SER A 266 -12.44 23.58 -5.45
CA SER A 266 -13.00 24.71 -4.68
C SER A 266 -12.55 24.74 -3.21
N ARG A 267 -12.15 23.59 -2.66
CA ARG A 267 -11.67 23.48 -1.28
C ARG A 267 -10.17 23.75 -1.12
N ILE A 268 -9.39 23.63 -2.19
CA ILE A 268 -7.92 23.75 -2.14
C ILE A 268 -7.48 25.16 -1.70
N PRO A 269 -8.05 26.27 -2.19
CA PRO A 269 -7.67 27.63 -1.80
C PRO A 269 -7.69 27.89 -0.30
N ALA A 270 -8.78 27.53 0.39
CA ALA A 270 -8.90 27.67 1.84
C ALA A 270 -7.79 26.90 2.58
N MET A 271 -7.48 25.68 2.12
CA MET A 271 -6.47 24.84 2.75
C MET A 271 -5.05 25.37 2.50
N LEU A 272 -4.78 25.93 1.31
CA LEU A 272 -3.49 26.50 0.96
C LEU A 272 -3.22 27.83 1.67
N ALA A 273 -4.25 28.65 1.92
CA ALA A 273 -4.12 29.89 2.68
C ALA A 273 -3.59 29.62 4.10
N VAL A 274 -3.97 28.49 4.70
CA VAL A 274 -3.45 28.06 6.02
C VAL A 274 -2.09 27.37 5.92
N ALA A 275 -1.87 26.54 4.89
CA ALA A 275 -0.68 25.69 4.79
C ALA A 275 0.57 26.39 4.20
N GLY A 276 0.38 27.48 3.45
CA GLY A 276 1.42 28.24 2.76
C GLY A 276 1.99 27.56 1.50
N ALA A 277 2.84 28.28 0.76
CA ALA A 277 3.43 27.85 -0.52
C ALA A 277 2.38 27.37 -1.56
N PRO A 278 1.36 28.18 -1.87
CA PRO A 278 0.20 27.78 -2.68
C PRO A 278 0.59 27.39 -4.11
N VAL A 279 1.42 28.19 -4.78
CA VAL A 279 1.83 27.96 -6.17
C VAL A 279 2.59 26.65 -6.32
N GLU A 280 3.59 26.40 -5.46
CA GLU A 280 4.39 25.17 -5.49
C GLU A 280 3.55 23.93 -5.24
N THR A 281 2.71 23.99 -4.19
CA THR A 281 1.85 22.86 -3.80
C THR A 281 0.84 22.54 -4.90
N LEU A 282 0.18 23.57 -5.46
CA LEU A 282 -0.78 23.39 -6.52
C LEU A 282 -0.11 22.82 -7.79
N ARG A 283 1.11 23.27 -8.13
CA ARG A 283 1.84 22.79 -9.32
C ARG A 283 2.04 21.28 -9.28
N ARG A 284 2.27 20.74 -8.09
CA ARG A 284 2.47 19.32 -7.85
C ARG A 284 1.15 18.54 -7.75
N VAL A 285 0.10 19.12 -7.17
CA VAL A 285 -1.20 18.43 -6.98
C VAL A 285 -2.01 18.35 -8.27
N LEU A 286 -1.93 19.35 -9.15
CA LEU A 286 -2.70 19.35 -10.40
C LEU A 286 -2.47 18.10 -11.28
N PRO A 287 -1.23 17.64 -11.53
CA PRO A 287 -0.96 16.37 -12.20
C PRO A 287 -1.66 15.17 -11.57
N VAL A 288 -1.76 15.11 -10.24
CA VAL A 288 -2.48 14.03 -9.52
C VAL A 288 -3.97 14.06 -9.87
N LEU A 289 -4.60 15.24 -9.78
CA LEU A 289 -6.01 15.40 -10.12
C LEU A 289 -6.30 15.06 -11.58
N GLN A 290 -5.39 15.41 -12.49
CA GLN A 290 -5.48 15.05 -13.90
C GLN A 290 -5.35 13.54 -14.13
N ALA A 291 -4.42 12.88 -13.44
CA ALA A 291 -4.20 11.43 -13.55
C ALA A 291 -5.41 10.63 -13.05
N VAL A 292 -6.04 11.08 -11.97
CA VAL A 292 -7.21 10.40 -11.39
C VAL A 292 -8.55 10.84 -11.98
N GLY A 293 -8.58 11.89 -12.80
CA GLY A 293 -9.83 12.50 -13.22
C GLY A 293 -10.74 11.64 -14.10
N ARG A 294 -10.23 10.57 -14.73
CA ARG A 294 -11.07 9.57 -15.43
C ARG A 294 -11.55 8.44 -14.51
N ARG A 295 -11.09 8.43 -13.26
CA ARG A 295 -11.39 7.45 -12.22
C ARG A 295 -12.18 8.16 -11.13
N SER A 296 -13.45 8.42 -11.42
CA SER A 296 -14.35 9.25 -10.62
C SER A 296 -14.42 8.88 -9.13
N ALA A 297 -14.07 7.63 -8.78
CA ALA A 297 -13.96 7.13 -7.41
C ALA A 297 -12.90 7.88 -6.57
N TYR A 298 -11.73 8.21 -7.14
CA TYR A 298 -10.68 8.93 -6.41
C TYR A 298 -11.04 10.40 -6.16
N LEU A 299 -11.68 11.06 -7.14
CA LEU A 299 -12.18 12.42 -6.94
C LEU A 299 -13.29 12.45 -5.87
N ALA A 300 -14.17 11.44 -5.87
CA ALA A 300 -15.17 11.30 -4.83
C ALA A 300 -14.54 11.02 -3.45
N LEU A 301 -13.47 10.23 -3.37
CA LEU A 301 -12.68 10.03 -2.13
C LEU A 301 -12.20 11.37 -1.55
N LEU A 302 -11.60 12.22 -2.38
CA LEU A 302 -11.08 13.53 -1.96
C LEU A 302 -12.21 14.50 -1.55
N ASN A 303 -13.38 14.40 -2.19
CA ASN A 303 -14.56 15.17 -1.80
C ASN A 303 -15.19 14.69 -0.48
N GLU A 304 -15.18 13.40 -0.18
CA GLU A 304 -15.81 12.91 1.05
C GLU A 304 -14.87 12.93 2.24
N ARG A 305 -13.57 13.01 2.00
CA ARG A 305 -12.53 13.05 3.03
C ARG A 305 -11.65 14.29 2.87
N PRO A 306 -12.11 15.48 3.30
CA PRO A 306 -11.29 16.70 3.29
C PRO A 306 -9.94 16.51 4.00
N ALA A 307 -9.91 15.69 5.06
CA ALA A 307 -8.67 15.32 5.71
C ALA A 307 -7.66 14.66 4.75
N ALA A 308 -8.10 13.73 3.90
CA ALA A 308 -7.23 13.06 2.92
C ALA A 308 -6.72 14.03 1.85
N LEU A 309 -7.56 14.96 1.38
CA LEU A 309 -7.12 16.06 0.52
C LEU A 309 -6.05 16.91 1.21
N GLY A 310 -6.25 17.26 2.49
CA GLY A 310 -5.25 17.98 3.28
C GLY A 310 -3.92 17.24 3.42
N ARG A 311 -3.95 15.90 3.60
CA ARG A 311 -2.73 15.06 3.59
C ARG A 311 -2.06 15.06 2.22
N LEU A 312 -2.83 14.98 1.13
CA LEU A 312 -2.29 15.07 -0.23
C LEU A 312 -1.58 16.41 -0.46
N LEU A 313 -2.19 17.52 -0.07
CA LEU A 313 -1.57 18.85 -0.15
C LEU A 313 -0.29 18.91 0.70
N THR A 314 -0.31 18.32 1.89
CA THR A 314 0.87 18.25 2.78
C THR A 314 2.02 17.48 2.12
N VAL A 315 1.73 16.29 1.59
CA VAL A 315 2.71 15.47 0.84
C VAL A 315 3.26 16.26 -0.34
N ALA A 316 2.38 16.91 -1.11
CA ALA A 316 2.79 17.66 -2.29
C ALA A 316 3.70 18.84 -1.97
N ARG A 317 3.40 19.58 -0.90
CA ARG A 317 4.27 20.65 -0.43
C ARG A 317 5.67 20.15 -0.06
N GLN A 318 5.75 18.95 0.51
CA GLN A 318 6.99 18.39 1.03
C GLN A 318 7.85 17.68 -0.03
N SER A 319 7.26 16.98 -1.00
CA SER A 319 8.03 16.14 -1.92
C SER A 319 7.36 15.98 -3.29
N GLU A 320 8.07 16.39 -4.35
CA GLU A 320 7.70 16.09 -5.73
C GLU A 320 7.80 14.59 -6.05
N PHE A 321 8.78 13.89 -5.45
CA PHE A 321 8.95 12.45 -5.59
C PHE A 321 7.70 11.67 -5.11
N LEU A 322 7.17 11.99 -3.93
CA LEU A 322 5.96 11.35 -3.42
C LEU A 322 4.74 11.61 -4.31
N VAL A 323 4.60 12.84 -4.81
CA VAL A 323 3.52 13.20 -5.73
C VAL A 323 3.60 12.42 -7.02
N ARG A 324 4.80 12.29 -7.59
CA ARG A 324 5.02 11.51 -8.80
C ARG A 324 4.63 10.04 -8.62
N GLN A 325 4.90 9.46 -7.45
CA GLN A 325 4.39 8.12 -7.14
C GLN A 325 2.86 8.05 -7.16
N VAL A 326 2.15 9.04 -6.61
CA VAL A 326 0.67 9.07 -6.64
C VAL A 326 0.14 9.27 -8.08
N VAL A 327 0.85 10.02 -8.91
CA VAL A 327 0.52 10.17 -10.34
C VAL A 327 0.65 8.85 -11.09
N ASP A 328 1.80 8.18 -10.93
CA ASP A 328 2.10 6.90 -11.59
C ASP A 328 1.18 5.80 -11.04
N TYR A 329 0.88 5.88 -9.74
CA TYR A 329 0.12 4.89 -8.99
C TYR A 329 -1.00 5.57 -8.15
N PRO A 330 -2.18 5.82 -8.75
CA PRO A 330 -3.28 6.48 -8.06
C PRO A 330 -3.88 5.77 -6.84
N MET A 331 -3.74 4.45 -6.71
CA MET A 331 -4.27 3.74 -5.54
C MET A 331 -3.52 4.09 -4.23
N LEU A 332 -2.40 4.82 -4.31
CA LEU A 332 -1.71 5.37 -3.14
C LEU A 332 -2.53 6.46 -2.43
N LEU A 333 -3.56 7.02 -3.08
CA LEU A 333 -4.51 7.92 -2.42
C LEU A 333 -5.24 7.24 -1.25
N ASP A 334 -5.41 5.91 -1.28
CA ASP A 334 -6.02 5.16 -0.19
C ASP A 334 -5.16 5.20 1.08
N GLU A 335 -3.83 5.31 0.93
CA GLU A 335 -2.91 5.42 2.06
C GLU A 335 -3.08 6.76 2.81
N LEU A 336 -3.53 7.81 2.11
CA LEU A 336 -3.77 9.14 2.68
C LEU A 336 -5.08 9.22 3.48
N LEU A 337 -5.89 8.16 3.50
CA LEU A 337 -7.08 8.07 4.34
C LEU A 337 -6.74 7.94 5.83
N ASP A 338 -5.62 7.30 6.14
CA ASP A 338 -5.20 7.02 7.51
C ASP A 338 -4.30 8.14 8.04
N ALA A 339 -4.60 8.66 9.23
CA ALA A 339 -3.79 9.70 9.85
C ALA A 339 -2.39 9.24 10.24
N ARG A 340 -2.27 7.95 10.55
CA ARG A 340 -1.05 7.34 11.05
C ARG A 340 0.07 7.29 10.02
N ILE A 341 -0.24 7.58 8.74
CA ILE A 341 0.77 7.68 7.68
C ILE A 341 1.86 8.72 8.01
N PHE A 342 1.53 9.74 8.82
CA PHE A 342 2.47 10.76 9.28
C PHE A 342 2.91 10.58 10.73
N GLU A 343 2.77 9.40 11.34
CA GLU A 343 3.08 9.22 12.75
C GLU A 343 4.12 8.13 13.01
N VAL A 344 3.98 6.96 12.37
CA VAL A 344 4.88 5.83 12.62
C VAL A 344 5.13 5.05 11.33
N PRO A 345 6.40 4.89 10.90
CA PRO A 345 6.73 4.03 9.78
C PRO A 345 6.47 2.56 10.12
N PRO A 346 5.95 1.77 9.18
CA PRO A 346 5.58 0.39 9.46
C PRO A 346 6.82 -0.42 9.87
N SER A 347 6.70 -1.20 10.94
CA SER A 347 7.61 -2.27 11.33
C SER A 347 7.60 -3.42 10.32
N ARG A 348 8.63 -4.27 10.32
CA ARG A 348 8.65 -5.51 9.53
C ARG A 348 7.39 -6.36 9.78
N ALA A 349 6.95 -6.44 11.04
CA ALA A 349 5.74 -7.15 11.42
C ALA A 349 4.48 -6.52 10.82
N GLU A 350 4.38 -5.19 10.82
CA GLU A 350 3.26 -4.48 10.19
C GLU A 350 3.29 -4.60 8.66
N LEU A 351 4.47 -4.56 8.03
CA LEU A 351 4.63 -4.82 6.60
C LEU A 351 4.16 -6.23 6.24
N ALA A 352 4.52 -7.25 7.03
CA ALA A 352 4.04 -8.61 6.84
C ALA A 352 2.51 -8.70 6.99
N GLN A 353 1.93 -8.02 7.99
CA GLN A 353 0.49 -7.96 8.17
C GLN A 353 -0.22 -7.25 7.01
N MET A 354 0.35 -6.17 6.48
CA MET A 354 -0.16 -5.47 5.31
C MET A 354 -0.18 -6.39 4.09
N LEU A 355 0.90 -7.15 3.85
CA LEU A 355 0.97 -8.14 2.79
C LEU A 355 -0.11 -9.22 2.98
N GLU A 356 -0.24 -9.78 4.18
CA GLU A 356 -1.28 -10.77 4.47
C GLU A 356 -2.69 -10.22 4.22
N GLN A 357 -2.97 -8.98 4.65
CA GLN A 357 -4.24 -8.32 4.44
C GLN A 357 -4.54 -8.10 2.96
N ALA A 358 -3.55 -7.65 2.17
CA ALA A 358 -3.68 -7.51 0.72
C ALA A 358 -4.04 -8.83 0.03
N MET A 359 -3.64 -9.96 0.61
CA MET A 359 -3.88 -11.29 0.05
C MET A 359 -5.21 -11.93 0.46
N ARG A 360 -5.93 -11.41 1.47
CA ARG A 360 -7.18 -12.02 1.98
C ARG A 360 -8.30 -12.11 0.94
N GLY A 361 -8.29 -11.25 -0.08
CA GLY A 361 -9.30 -11.18 -1.12
C GLY A 361 -9.00 -12.02 -2.37
N ALA A 362 -7.78 -12.51 -2.55
CA ALA A 362 -7.31 -13.17 -3.76
C ALA A 362 -7.39 -14.70 -3.67
N SER A 363 -7.95 -15.35 -4.69
CA SER A 363 -7.90 -16.81 -4.82
C SER A 363 -6.44 -17.28 -4.84
N ARG A 364 -6.16 -18.47 -4.27
CA ARG A 364 -4.82 -19.05 -4.32
C ARG A 364 -4.42 -19.46 -5.74
N ASP A 365 -5.39 -19.79 -6.58
CA ASP A 365 -5.17 -20.29 -7.94
C ASP A 365 -5.09 -19.17 -8.98
N ASP A 366 -5.48 -17.94 -8.61
CA ASP A 366 -5.38 -16.76 -9.47
C ASP A 366 -4.03 -16.06 -9.26
N VAL A 367 -3.01 -16.55 -9.97
CA VAL A 367 -1.64 -16.05 -9.82
C VAL A 367 -1.51 -14.60 -10.32
N GLU A 368 -2.24 -14.23 -11.38
CA GLU A 368 -2.18 -12.87 -11.93
C GLU A 368 -2.71 -11.86 -10.90
N ALA A 369 -3.91 -12.10 -10.34
CA ALA A 369 -4.45 -11.23 -9.31
C ALA A 369 -3.54 -11.17 -8.08
N ARG A 370 -2.95 -12.29 -7.65
CA ARG A 370 -2.01 -12.30 -6.51
C ARG A 370 -0.77 -11.44 -6.79
N MET A 371 -0.23 -11.49 -7.99
CA MET A 371 0.91 -10.67 -8.37
C MET A 371 0.56 -9.18 -8.43
N ASP A 372 -0.65 -8.82 -8.87
CA ASP A 372 -1.12 -7.43 -8.84
C ASP A 372 -1.34 -6.92 -7.41
N HIS A 373 -1.90 -7.73 -6.52
CA HIS A 373 -1.98 -7.39 -5.10
C HIS A 373 -0.60 -7.22 -4.47
N LEU A 374 0.41 -8.00 -4.90
CA LEU A 374 1.78 -7.86 -4.42
C LEU A 374 2.40 -6.53 -4.86
N ARG A 375 2.13 -6.08 -6.10
CA ARG A 375 2.55 -4.75 -6.59
C ARG A 375 1.89 -3.63 -5.79
N HIS A 376 0.58 -3.71 -5.57
CA HIS A 376 -0.12 -2.73 -4.73
C HIS A 376 0.47 -2.66 -3.32
N PHE A 377 0.72 -3.82 -2.69
CA PHE A 377 1.38 -3.88 -1.38
C PHE A 377 2.76 -3.20 -1.41
N GLN A 378 3.60 -3.52 -2.39
CA GLN A 378 4.95 -2.98 -2.49
C GLN A 378 4.92 -1.46 -2.67
N HIS A 379 4.11 -0.94 -3.59
CA HIS A 379 3.97 0.50 -3.80
C HIS A 379 3.45 1.20 -2.53
N ALA A 380 2.44 0.64 -1.85
CA ALA A 380 1.91 1.18 -0.59
C ALA A 380 2.97 1.20 0.53
N ALA A 381 3.72 0.11 0.69
CA ALA A 381 4.80 0.00 1.67
C ALA A 381 5.89 1.04 1.42
N ILE A 382 6.38 1.14 0.18
CA ILE A 382 7.40 2.12 -0.22
C ILE A 382 6.89 3.55 0.00
N PHE A 383 5.64 3.84 -0.37
CA PHE A 383 5.04 5.15 -0.18
C PHE A 383 4.97 5.55 1.30
N ARG A 384 4.51 4.65 2.19
CA ARG A 384 4.49 4.90 3.64
C ARG A 384 5.87 5.15 4.22
N ILE A 385 6.86 4.38 3.79
CA ILE A 385 8.25 4.56 4.21
C ILE A 385 8.76 5.95 3.76
N ALA A 386 8.50 6.33 2.51
CA ALA A 386 8.91 7.61 1.95
C ALA A 386 8.21 8.81 2.58
N VAL A 387 6.94 8.67 3.00
CA VAL A 387 6.24 9.71 3.77
C VAL A 387 6.91 9.89 5.14
N ALA A 388 7.17 8.80 5.87
CA ALA A 388 7.78 8.84 7.20
C ALA A 388 9.23 9.38 7.20
N ASP A 389 9.98 9.05 6.16
CA ASP A 389 11.30 9.61 5.85
C ASP A 389 11.21 11.13 5.66
N ARG A 390 10.29 11.60 4.81
CA ARG A 390 10.22 13.02 4.45
C ARG A 390 9.77 13.95 5.58
N ILE A 391 8.94 13.45 6.49
CA ILE A 391 8.51 14.20 7.68
C ILE A 391 9.53 14.14 8.82
N GLY A 392 10.69 13.47 8.62
CA GLY A 392 11.76 13.39 9.60
C GLY A 392 11.48 12.44 10.78
N GLN A 393 10.53 11.52 10.62
CA GLN A 393 10.17 10.56 11.67
C GLN A 393 10.95 9.25 11.58
N LEU A 394 11.70 9.04 10.51
CA LEU A 394 12.54 7.87 10.32
C LEU A 394 13.97 8.28 9.98
N PRO A 395 14.96 7.98 10.84
CA PRO A 395 16.37 8.15 10.47
C PRO A 395 16.66 7.36 9.18
N LEU A 396 17.49 7.89 8.27
CA LEU A 396 17.83 7.26 6.98
C LEU A 396 18.15 5.77 7.14
N MET A 397 18.96 5.48 8.14
CA MET A 397 19.31 4.12 8.50
C MET A 397 18.06 3.22 8.62
N LYS A 398 17.06 3.65 9.36
CA LYS A 398 15.81 2.91 9.49
C LYS A 398 14.93 2.93 8.23
N VAL A 399 15.07 3.93 7.35
CA VAL A 399 14.37 3.96 6.05
C VAL A 399 14.79 2.76 5.22
N SER A 400 16.10 2.59 5.04
CA SER A 400 16.57 1.50 4.21
C SER A 400 16.33 0.13 4.85
N ASP A 401 16.36 0.04 6.20
CA ASP A 401 15.91 -1.17 6.93
C ASP A 401 14.54 -1.64 6.39
N ARG A 402 13.60 -0.71 6.25
CA ARG A 402 12.23 -1.00 5.82
C ARG A 402 12.07 -1.23 4.33
N LEU A 403 12.90 -0.60 3.51
CA LEU A 403 12.93 -0.88 2.08
C LEU A 403 13.39 -2.31 1.80
N THR A 404 14.39 -2.82 2.52
CA THR A 404 14.78 -4.23 2.36
C THR A 404 13.81 -5.18 3.03
N ASP A 405 13.23 -4.86 4.20
CA ASP A 405 12.16 -5.69 4.78
C ASP A 405 11.04 -5.89 3.74
N THR A 406 10.67 -4.83 3.02
CA THR A 406 9.70 -4.88 1.93
C THR A 406 10.18 -5.77 0.78
N ALA A 407 11.43 -5.60 0.32
CA ALA A 407 12.00 -6.41 -0.75
C ALA A 407 12.05 -7.90 -0.39
N GLU A 408 12.45 -8.26 0.83
CA GLU A 408 12.49 -9.64 1.32
C GLU A 408 11.10 -10.28 1.33
N LEU A 409 10.10 -9.58 1.87
CA LEU A 409 8.72 -10.05 1.87
C LEU A 409 8.19 -10.29 0.45
N VAL A 410 8.52 -9.41 -0.49
CA VAL A 410 8.17 -9.56 -1.91
C VAL A 410 8.87 -10.76 -2.53
N LEU A 411 10.18 -10.93 -2.29
CA LEU A 411 10.97 -12.05 -2.81
C LEU A 411 10.47 -13.40 -2.27
N ASP A 412 10.22 -13.50 -0.96
CA ASP A 412 9.68 -14.70 -0.33
C ASP A 412 8.31 -15.07 -0.91
N PHE A 413 7.41 -14.08 -1.05
CA PHE A 413 6.09 -14.31 -1.61
C PHE A 413 6.13 -14.73 -3.08
N ALA A 414 6.97 -14.06 -3.89
CA ALA A 414 7.11 -14.38 -5.31
C ALA A 414 7.73 -15.77 -5.51
N LEU A 415 8.72 -16.15 -4.68
CA LEU A 415 9.33 -17.48 -4.69
C LEU A 415 8.30 -18.57 -4.35
N ASP A 416 7.54 -18.39 -3.27
CA ASP A 416 6.51 -19.34 -2.87
C ASP A 416 5.41 -19.47 -3.95
N THR A 417 4.99 -18.36 -4.55
CA THR A 417 4.00 -18.36 -5.64
C THR A 417 4.51 -19.11 -6.88
N ALA A 418 5.72 -18.81 -7.35
CA ALA A 418 6.33 -19.49 -8.50
C ALA A 418 6.60 -20.98 -8.23
N ARG A 419 7.03 -21.33 -7.01
CA ARG A 419 7.23 -22.73 -6.60
C ARG A 419 5.93 -23.50 -6.62
N ARG A 420 4.84 -22.95 -6.07
CA ARG A 420 3.53 -23.62 -6.05
C ARG A 420 3.04 -23.95 -7.45
N GLU A 421 3.11 -23.00 -8.38
CA GLU A 421 2.71 -23.21 -9.77
C GLU A 421 3.50 -24.38 -10.41
N LEU A 422 4.82 -24.42 -10.22
CA LEU A 422 5.65 -25.47 -10.79
C LEU A 422 5.45 -26.82 -10.09
N VAL A 423 5.26 -26.84 -8.77
CA VAL A 423 4.98 -28.07 -8.00
C VAL A 423 3.64 -28.68 -8.41
N GLN A 424 2.61 -27.85 -8.63
CA GLN A 424 1.32 -28.35 -9.14
C GLN A 424 1.46 -29.06 -10.49
N ARG A 425 2.42 -28.62 -11.33
CA ARG A 425 2.61 -29.17 -12.68
C ARG A 425 3.57 -30.36 -12.73
N TYR A 426 4.66 -30.32 -11.97
CA TYR A 426 5.77 -31.26 -12.10
C TYR A 426 5.99 -32.12 -10.85
N GLY A 427 5.31 -31.83 -9.74
CA GLY A 427 5.60 -32.39 -8.42
C GLY A 427 6.72 -31.64 -7.69
N LYS A 428 7.03 -32.10 -6.49
CA LYS A 428 8.10 -31.54 -5.64
C LYS A 428 9.46 -31.99 -6.16
N PRO A 429 10.47 -31.12 -6.19
CA PRO A 429 11.83 -31.50 -6.56
C PRO A 429 12.44 -32.35 -5.45
N MET A 430 12.72 -33.62 -5.73
CA MET A 430 13.28 -34.56 -4.76
C MET A 430 14.73 -34.87 -5.10
N CYS A 431 15.59 -35.03 -4.09
CA CYS A 431 16.98 -35.38 -4.26
C CYS A 431 17.45 -36.40 -3.21
N GLY A 432 18.47 -37.19 -3.52
CA GLY A 432 19.10 -38.12 -2.58
C GLY A 432 19.38 -39.50 -3.17
N SER A 433 19.51 -40.50 -2.30
CA SER A 433 19.70 -41.91 -2.69
C SER A 433 18.38 -42.68 -2.65
N VAL A 434 18.33 -43.82 -3.34
CA VAL A 434 17.14 -44.69 -3.35
C VAL A 434 16.79 -45.11 -1.92
N GLY A 435 15.61 -44.72 -1.44
CA GLY A 435 15.12 -45.01 -0.09
C GLY A 435 15.37 -43.93 0.97
N ASP A 436 16.12 -42.88 0.64
CA ASP A 436 16.40 -41.71 1.51
C ASP A 436 16.36 -40.41 0.69
N ARG A 437 15.20 -40.16 0.06
CA ARG A 437 14.95 -38.95 -0.73
C ARG A 437 14.42 -37.84 0.17
N ARG A 438 14.90 -36.62 -0.04
CA ARG A 438 14.39 -35.39 0.59
C ARG A 438 13.97 -34.38 -0.46
N GLU A 439 13.16 -33.40 -0.07
CA GLU A 439 12.88 -32.26 -0.95
C GLU A 439 14.15 -31.39 -1.10
N ALA A 440 14.47 -31.04 -2.34
CA ALA A 440 15.51 -30.08 -2.67
C ALA A 440 14.98 -28.65 -2.45
N GLY A 441 15.77 -27.83 -1.75
CA GLY A 441 15.47 -26.44 -1.50
C GLY A 441 16.10 -25.52 -2.55
N PHE A 442 15.45 -24.37 -2.74
CA PHE A 442 15.90 -23.26 -3.58
C PHE A 442 16.00 -22.01 -2.71
N ILE A 443 17.09 -21.25 -2.86
CA ILE A 443 17.31 -20.00 -2.14
C ILE A 443 17.61 -18.85 -3.10
N ILE A 444 17.29 -17.66 -2.63
CA ILE A 444 17.71 -16.40 -3.25
C ILE A 444 18.81 -15.82 -2.37
N VAL A 445 19.98 -15.58 -2.96
CA VAL A 445 21.11 -14.91 -2.33
C VAL A 445 21.15 -13.48 -2.84
N ALA A 446 20.99 -12.52 -1.96
CA ALA A 446 21.18 -11.12 -2.28
C ALA A 446 22.67 -10.77 -2.27
N TYR A 447 23.07 -9.93 -3.22
CA TYR A 447 24.38 -9.29 -3.29
C TYR A 447 24.22 -7.77 -3.21
N GLY A 448 25.35 -7.05 -3.23
CA GLY A 448 25.37 -5.60 -3.32
C GLY A 448 24.55 -4.94 -2.21
N LYS A 449 23.72 -3.97 -2.59
CA LYS A 449 22.96 -3.16 -1.63
C LYS A 449 21.92 -3.95 -0.83
N LEU A 450 21.31 -4.96 -1.46
CA LEU A 450 20.32 -5.82 -0.80
C LEU A 450 21.00 -6.80 0.17
N GLY A 451 22.22 -7.24 -0.19
CA GLY A 451 23.02 -8.19 0.59
C GLY A 451 23.70 -7.58 1.81
N GLY A 452 24.10 -6.31 1.77
CA GLY A 452 24.63 -5.55 2.91
C GLY A 452 23.56 -5.30 3.99
N LEU A 453 23.36 -6.28 4.89
CA LEU A 453 22.44 -6.18 6.02
C LEU A 453 22.97 -5.21 7.05
N GLU A 454 22.50 -3.99 7.18
CA GLU A 454 23.05 -3.09 8.20
C GLU A 454 22.05 -3.02 9.36
N LEU A 455 22.47 -3.43 10.55
CA LEU A 455 21.63 -3.29 11.75
C LEU A 455 21.79 -1.85 12.21
N GLY A 456 20.94 -1.00 11.65
CA GLY A 456 21.26 0.42 11.53
C GLY A 456 21.35 0.88 10.09
N GLY A 457 20.83 0.14 9.09
CA GLY A 457 20.30 0.71 7.86
C GLY A 457 20.77 0.16 6.54
N LEU A 458 20.10 -0.87 6.03
CA LEU A 458 20.37 -1.54 4.73
C LEU A 458 20.74 -0.56 3.58
N GLU A 459 21.39 -0.96 2.49
CA GLU A 459 21.83 0.03 1.47
C GLU A 459 20.81 0.33 0.37
N LEU A 460 19.61 -0.26 0.47
CA LEU A 460 18.58 -0.10 -0.55
C LEU A 460 18.02 1.34 -0.54
N GLY A 461 18.06 1.99 -1.70
CA GLY A 461 17.30 3.22 -1.98
C GLY A 461 16.07 2.94 -2.83
N TYR A 462 15.16 3.91 -2.95
CA TYR A 462 13.84 3.78 -3.59
C TYR A 462 13.83 3.27 -5.04
N GLY A 463 14.91 3.51 -5.79
CA GLY A 463 15.06 3.06 -7.18
C GLY A 463 16.16 2.03 -7.39
N SER A 464 16.54 1.28 -6.35
CA SER A 464 17.64 0.30 -6.48
C SER A 464 17.17 -0.99 -7.14
N ASP A 465 17.99 -1.49 -8.04
CA ASP A 465 17.88 -2.85 -8.57
C ASP A 465 18.18 -3.87 -7.46
N LEU A 466 17.65 -5.09 -7.60
CA LEU A 466 17.97 -6.20 -6.70
C LEU A 466 19.00 -7.11 -7.33
N ASP A 467 20.23 -7.05 -6.82
CA ASP A 467 21.30 -7.98 -7.18
C ASP A 467 21.05 -9.33 -6.50
N VAL A 468 20.72 -10.37 -7.27
CA VAL A 468 20.39 -11.70 -6.74
C VAL A 468 21.05 -12.84 -7.50
N VAL A 469 21.39 -13.90 -6.77
CA VAL A 469 21.88 -15.18 -7.30
C VAL A 469 20.96 -16.29 -6.80
N PHE A 470 20.64 -17.23 -7.68
CA PHE A 470 19.75 -18.35 -7.37
C PHE A 470 20.54 -19.64 -7.17
N LEU A 471 20.34 -20.29 -6.03
CA LEU A 471 21.03 -21.54 -5.69
C LEU A 471 20.04 -22.63 -5.26
N HIS A 472 20.39 -23.89 -5.48
CA HIS A 472 19.63 -25.04 -4.98
C HIS A 472 20.53 -26.09 -4.34
N ASP A 473 19.98 -26.88 -3.42
CA ASP A 473 20.73 -27.92 -2.69
C ASP A 473 20.47 -29.35 -3.19
N SER A 474 19.95 -29.50 -4.42
CA SER A 474 19.78 -30.81 -5.07
C SER A 474 21.13 -31.51 -5.26
N THR A 475 21.25 -32.71 -4.69
CA THR A 475 22.46 -33.55 -4.73
C THR A 475 22.09 -35.05 -4.77
N GLY A 476 23.07 -35.91 -5.08
CA GLY A 476 22.87 -37.36 -5.11
C GLY A 476 22.53 -37.93 -6.50
N PRO A 477 22.34 -39.26 -6.61
CA PRO A 477 22.11 -39.92 -7.89
C PRO A 477 20.68 -39.76 -8.44
N ASP A 478 19.69 -39.55 -7.57
CA ASP A 478 18.30 -39.30 -7.96
C ASP A 478 17.98 -37.82 -7.70
N GLN A 479 17.69 -37.08 -8.78
CA GLN A 479 17.46 -35.63 -8.75
C GLN A 479 16.32 -35.25 -9.71
N GLU A 480 15.15 -35.79 -9.45
CA GLU A 480 13.95 -35.57 -10.27
C GLU A 480 12.74 -35.18 -9.42
N THR A 481 11.75 -34.54 -10.04
CA THR A 481 10.49 -34.23 -9.39
C THR A 481 9.61 -35.47 -9.19
N ASP A 482 8.71 -35.46 -8.20
CA ASP A 482 7.88 -36.61 -7.83
C ASP A 482 6.48 -36.68 -8.48
N GLY A 483 6.18 -35.79 -9.44
CA GLY A 483 4.88 -35.71 -10.10
C GLY A 483 4.77 -36.53 -11.37
N ASP A 484 3.54 -36.67 -11.89
CA ASP A 484 3.22 -37.45 -13.10
C ASP A 484 4.00 -36.99 -14.35
N SER A 485 4.32 -35.71 -14.42
CA SER A 485 5.17 -35.10 -15.45
C SER A 485 6.58 -34.83 -14.92
N SER A 486 7.24 -35.86 -14.38
CA SER A 486 8.58 -35.74 -13.76
C SER A 486 9.58 -35.03 -14.69
N VAL A 487 10.41 -34.16 -14.10
CA VAL A 487 11.53 -33.49 -14.74
C VAL A 487 12.76 -33.50 -13.84
N ASP A 488 13.93 -33.45 -14.47
CA ASP A 488 15.21 -33.21 -13.78
C ASP A 488 15.19 -31.91 -12.95
N ASN A 489 15.78 -31.95 -11.76
CA ASN A 489 15.78 -30.84 -10.81
C ASN A 489 16.51 -29.60 -11.36
N ALA A 490 17.59 -29.73 -12.12
CA ALA A 490 18.25 -28.57 -12.71
C ALA A 490 17.31 -27.86 -13.70
N ARG A 491 16.54 -28.63 -14.48
CA ARG A 491 15.50 -28.07 -15.35
C ARG A 491 14.36 -27.43 -14.56
N PHE A 492 13.91 -28.05 -13.47
CA PHE A 492 12.88 -27.50 -12.58
C PHE A 492 13.32 -26.15 -12.00
N PHE A 493 14.52 -26.08 -11.44
CA PHE A 493 15.01 -24.87 -10.77
C PHE A 493 15.34 -23.74 -11.75
N VAL A 494 15.86 -24.03 -12.95
CA VAL A 494 16.00 -23.00 -14.00
C VAL A 494 14.65 -22.39 -14.37
N ARG A 495 13.60 -23.21 -14.51
CA ARG A 495 12.23 -22.72 -14.75
C ARG A 495 11.71 -21.89 -13.57
N LEU A 496 12.01 -22.28 -12.34
CA LEU A 496 11.65 -21.52 -11.14
C LEU A 496 12.32 -20.15 -11.14
N GLY A 497 13.63 -20.09 -11.37
CA GLY A 497 14.38 -18.83 -11.48
C GLY A 497 13.85 -17.91 -12.59
N GLN A 498 13.59 -18.47 -13.78
CA GLN A 498 12.98 -17.71 -14.89
C GLN A 498 11.60 -17.17 -14.55
N ARG A 499 10.76 -17.98 -13.89
CA ARG A 499 9.41 -17.57 -13.49
C ARG A 499 9.44 -16.48 -12.43
N LEU A 500 10.35 -16.59 -11.47
CA LEU A 500 10.56 -15.59 -10.43
C LEU A 500 10.99 -14.24 -11.03
N ILE A 501 12.00 -14.23 -11.92
CA ILE A 501 12.42 -13.02 -12.63
C ILE A 501 11.26 -12.41 -13.39
N HIS A 502 10.49 -13.23 -14.11
CA HIS A 502 9.31 -12.76 -14.84
C HIS A 502 8.29 -12.05 -13.93
N TYR A 503 7.95 -12.63 -12.78
CA TYR A 503 7.01 -12.00 -11.84
C TYR A 503 7.50 -10.69 -11.26
N LEU A 504 8.80 -10.60 -10.97
CA LEU A 504 9.40 -9.41 -10.40
C LEU A 504 9.50 -8.26 -11.42
N THR A 505 9.77 -8.59 -12.69
CA THR A 505 10.11 -7.61 -13.74
C THR A 505 8.97 -7.25 -14.68
N ILE A 506 7.93 -8.07 -14.81
CA ILE A 506 6.84 -7.79 -15.77
C ILE A 506 6.12 -6.48 -15.42
N GLN A 507 6.03 -5.60 -16.42
CA GLN A 507 5.28 -4.36 -16.35
C GLN A 507 3.78 -4.64 -16.57
N THR A 508 2.96 -4.28 -15.59
CA THR A 508 1.50 -4.40 -15.64
C THR A 508 0.83 -3.03 -15.48
N GLY A 509 -0.52 -3.00 -15.51
CA GLY A 509 -1.28 -1.79 -15.16
C GLY A 509 -1.04 -1.30 -13.72
N SER A 510 -0.58 -2.19 -12.85
CA SER A 510 -0.22 -1.91 -11.46
C SER A 510 1.28 -1.67 -11.26
N GLY A 511 2.07 -1.53 -12.33
CA GLY A 511 3.52 -1.33 -12.24
C GLY A 511 4.35 -2.59 -12.42
N LYS A 512 5.65 -2.48 -12.10
CA LYS A 512 6.60 -3.59 -11.93
C LYS A 512 7.03 -3.64 -10.46
N LEU A 513 7.47 -4.80 -9.97
CA LEU A 513 7.96 -4.91 -8.59
C LEU A 513 9.39 -4.36 -8.50
N TYR A 514 10.35 -5.06 -9.10
CA TYR A 514 11.75 -4.67 -9.04
C TYR A 514 12.44 -4.99 -10.36
N GLU A 515 13.47 -4.19 -10.68
CA GLU A 515 14.50 -4.63 -11.61
C GLU A 515 15.39 -5.65 -10.91
N ILE A 516 15.74 -6.71 -11.63
CA ILE A 516 16.51 -7.83 -11.09
C ILE A 516 17.82 -7.95 -11.86
N ASP A 517 18.94 -7.83 -11.15
CA ASP A 517 20.27 -8.06 -11.68
C ASP A 517 20.79 -9.42 -11.21
N THR A 518 21.21 -10.26 -12.15
CA THR A 518 21.75 -11.61 -11.86
C THR A 518 23.20 -11.77 -12.31
N ARG A 519 23.89 -10.68 -12.66
CA ARG A 519 25.24 -10.71 -13.26
C ARG A 519 26.34 -11.16 -12.31
N LEU A 520 26.11 -11.11 -10.99
CA LEU A 520 27.06 -11.57 -9.97
C LEU A 520 27.04 -13.09 -9.74
N ARG A 521 26.27 -13.86 -10.52
CA ARG A 521 26.29 -15.32 -10.47
C ARG A 521 27.61 -15.89 -11.04
N PRO A 522 28.02 -17.11 -10.67
CA PRO A 522 29.20 -17.77 -11.23
C PRO A 522 29.27 -17.70 -12.76
N SER A 523 30.42 -17.28 -13.30
CA SER A 523 30.64 -17.06 -14.74
C SER A 523 29.78 -15.96 -15.39
N GLY A 524 29.13 -15.11 -14.58
CA GLY A 524 28.35 -13.95 -15.03
C GLY A 524 27.26 -14.29 -16.04
N GLU A 525 27.14 -13.47 -17.09
CA GLU A 525 26.13 -13.66 -18.14
C GLU A 525 26.24 -15.01 -18.88
N SER A 526 27.45 -15.55 -18.98
CA SER A 526 27.73 -16.84 -19.63
C SER A 526 27.43 -18.05 -18.71
N GLY A 527 27.19 -17.81 -17.42
CA GLY A 527 26.88 -18.84 -16.43
C GLY A 527 25.42 -19.28 -16.42
N LEU A 528 25.18 -20.45 -15.82
CA LEU A 528 23.82 -20.93 -15.55
C LEU A 528 23.07 -19.93 -14.67
N LEU A 529 21.79 -19.70 -14.98
CA LEU A 529 20.95 -18.81 -14.17
C LEU A 529 20.80 -19.30 -12.73
N VAL A 530 20.75 -20.61 -12.55
CA VAL A 530 20.64 -21.27 -11.25
C VAL A 530 21.74 -22.32 -11.16
N SER A 531 22.47 -22.31 -10.05
CA SER A 531 23.56 -23.25 -9.77
C SER A 531 23.26 -24.11 -8.56
N SER A 532 23.81 -25.32 -8.51
CA SER A 532 23.80 -26.09 -7.26
C SER A 532 24.75 -25.46 -6.23
N MET A 533 24.47 -25.67 -4.95
CA MET A 533 25.36 -25.29 -3.85
C MET A 533 26.78 -25.85 -4.05
N ASP A 534 26.90 -27.13 -4.40
CA ASP A 534 28.20 -27.77 -4.66
C ASP A 534 28.98 -27.12 -5.83
N ALA A 535 28.28 -26.73 -6.90
CA ALA A 535 28.90 -26.07 -8.04
C ALA A 535 29.32 -24.65 -7.70
N PHE A 536 28.50 -23.92 -6.95
CA PHE A 536 28.81 -22.59 -6.44
C PHE A 536 30.03 -22.62 -5.52
N HIS A 537 30.05 -23.52 -4.52
CA HIS A 537 31.17 -23.69 -3.59
C HIS A 537 32.47 -23.97 -4.33
N ARG A 538 32.46 -24.94 -5.26
CA ARG A 538 33.63 -25.28 -6.08
C ARG A 538 34.11 -24.11 -6.93
N TYR A 539 33.20 -23.39 -7.58
CA TYR A 539 33.55 -22.22 -8.38
C TYR A 539 34.23 -21.15 -7.53
N GLN A 540 33.64 -20.81 -6.38
CA GLN A 540 34.18 -19.80 -5.46
C GLN A 540 35.55 -20.16 -4.90
N ARG A 541 35.81 -21.46 -4.72
CA ARG A 541 37.10 -21.98 -4.23
C ARG A 541 38.18 -22.01 -5.30
N GLU A 542 37.85 -22.43 -6.52
CA GLU A 542 38.84 -22.80 -7.53
C GLU A 542 39.03 -21.76 -8.64
N GLN A 543 38.02 -20.93 -8.91
CA GLN A 543 37.96 -20.11 -10.13
C GLN A 543 37.64 -18.63 -9.88
N ALA A 544 37.04 -18.30 -8.73
CA ALA A 544 36.59 -16.95 -8.46
C ALA A 544 37.74 -15.95 -8.34
N TRP A 545 37.52 -14.75 -8.86
CA TRP A 545 38.46 -13.64 -8.76
C TRP A 545 38.31 -12.93 -7.40
N VAL A 546 39.33 -12.18 -6.99
CA VAL A 546 39.32 -11.40 -5.73
C VAL A 546 38.10 -10.47 -5.63
N TRP A 547 37.71 -9.84 -6.74
CA TRP A 547 36.53 -8.96 -6.76
C TRP A 547 35.21 -9.72 -6.57
N GLU A 548 35.14 -11.01 -6.93
CA GLU A 548 33.97 -11.84 -6.66
C GLU A 548 33.89 -12.22 -5.18
N HIS A 549 35.03 -12.40 -4.51
CA HIS A 549 35.07 -12.54 -3.05
C HIS A 549 34.70 -11.24 -2.32
N GLN A 550 35.06 -10.07 -2.86
CA GLN A 550 34.54 -8.78 -2.35
C GLN A 550 33.01 -8.71 -2.50
N ALA A 551 32.48 -9.10 -3.65
CA ALA A 551 31.02 -9.14 -3.84
C ALA A 551 30.35 -10.17 -2.90
N LEU A 552 30.96 -11.34 -2.69
CA LEU A 552 30.50 -12.38 -1.78
C LEU A 552 30.51 -11.92 -0.31
N LEU A 553 31.46 -11.07 0.08
CA LEU A 553 31.49 -10.48 1.42
C LEU A 553 30.20 -9.73 1.72
N ARG A 554 29.63 -9.03 0.73
CA ARG A 554 28.39 -8.27 0.84
C ARG A 554 27.15 -9.08 0.42
N SER A 555 27.24 -10.42 0.45
CA SER A 555 26.13 -11.30 0.11
C SER A 555 25.51 -11.96 1.35
N ARG A 556 24.23 -12.34 1.24
CA ARG A 556 23.49 -13.15 2.22
C ARG A 556 22.28 -13.82 1.61
N SER A 557 21.83 -14.91 2.22
CA SER A 557 20.56 -15.54 1.83
C SER A 557 19.36 -14.71 2.32
N VAL A 558 18.42 -14.39 1.42
CA VAL A 558 17.24 -13.54 1.72
C VAL A 558 15.91 -14.27 1.68
N ALA A 559 15.82 -15.35 0.90
CA ALA A 559 14.57 -16.11 0.74
C ALA A 559 14.85 -17.61 0.60
N GLY A 560 13.85 -18.42 0.94
CA GLY A 560 13.89 -19.89 0.82
C GLY A 560 14.09 -20.64 2.14
N PRO A 561 14.21 -21.99 2.11
CA PRO A 561 14.23 -22.82 3.31
C PRO A 561 15.43 -22.55 4.22
N GLN A 562 15.19 -22.36 5.53
CA GLN A 562 16.23 -22.01 6.51
C GLN A 562 17.44 -22.96 6.48
N ARG A 563 17.22 -24.27 6.34
CA ARG A 563 18.31 -25.27 6.26
C ARG A 563 19.31 -24.98 5.13
N VAL A 564 18.82 -24.52 3.97
CA VAL A 564 19.67 -24.24 2.80
C VAL A 564 20.33 -22.87 2.94
N ARG A 565 19.64 -21.92 3.56
CA ARG A 565 20.17 -20.60 3.92
C ARG A 565 21.36 -20.73 4.87
N ASP A 566 21.21 -21.51 5.94
CA ASP A 566 22.28 -21.75 6.92
C ASP A 566 23.50 -22.44 6.27
N ALA A 567 23.26 -23.38 5.35
CA ALA A 567 24.33 -24.03 4.59
C ALA A 567 25.08 -23.03 3.70
N PHE A 568 24.37 -22.12 3.02
CA PHE A 568 25.00 -21.06 2.24
C PHE A 568 25.84 -20.11 3.12
N GLU A 569 25.33 -19.70 4.28
CA GLU A 569 26.11 -18.83 5.18
C GLU A 569 27.38 -19.52 5.71
N ALA A 570 27.32 -20.85 5.93
CA ALA A 570 28.50 -21.63 6.29
C ALA A 570 29.52 -21.69 5.16
N ASP A 571 29.09 -21.99 3.93
CA ASP A 571 29.95 -22.01 2.74
C ASP A 571 30.57 -20.64 2.48
N ARG A 572 29.75 -19.56 2.56
CA ARG A 572 30.21 -18.18 2.42
C ARG A 572 31.34 -17.87 3.40
N ARG A 573 31.16 -18.19 4.69
CA ARG A 573 32.19 -17.96 5.72
C ARG A 573 33.46 -18.75 5.42
N GLU A 574 33.34 -20.03 5.09
CA GLU A 574 34.46 -20.90 4.76
C GLU A 574 35.28 -20.36 3.58
N ILE A 575 34.62 -19.93 2.51
CA ILE A 575 35.25 -19.34 1.32
C ILE A 575 36.00 -18.05 1.70
N LEU A 576 35.34 -17.12 2.39
CA LEU A 576 35.94 -15.82 2.74
C LEU A 576 37.13 -15.98 3.71
N MET A 577 37.09 -17.01 4.56
CA MET A 577 38.17 -17.31 5.50
C MET A 577 39.35 -18.01 4.82
N HIS A 578 39.12 -18.99 3.94
CA HIS A 578 40.17 -19.92 3.51
C HIS A 578 40.53 -19.90 2.02
N HIS A 579 39.73 -19.25 1.17
CA HIS A 579 39.89 -19.33 -0.28
C HIS A 579 40.18 -17.99 -0.98
N VAL A 580 40.28 -16.90 -0.22
CA VAL A 580 40.73 -15.60 -0.74
C VAL A 580 42.23 -15.61 -1.02
N ASP A 581 42.66 -15.22 -2.22
CA ASP A 581 44.08 -15.04 -2.55
C ASP A 581 44.64 -13.75 -1.90
N ARG A 582 45.01 -13.87 -0.62
CA ARG A 582 45.57 -12.77 0.19
C ARG A 582 46.89 -12.23 -0.34
N THR A 583 47.63 -12.99 -1.14
CA THR A 583 48.91 -12.54 -1.70
C THR A 583 48.72 -11.46 -2.76
N LYS A 584 47.61 -11.51 -3.50
CA LYS A 584 47.27 -10.51 -4.54
C LYS A 584 46.22 -9.51 -4.09
N LEU A 585 45.52 -9.77 -2.99
CA LEU A 585 44.38 -9.00 -2.49
C LEU A 585 44.63 -7.49 -2.50
N LYS A 586 45.69 -6.99 -1.85
CA LYS A 586 46.00 -5.56 -1.76
C LYS A 586 46.07 -4.91 -3.16
N SER A 587 46.88 -5.49 -4.05
CA SER A 587 47.09 -4.98 -5.41
C SER A 587 45.85 -5.08 -6.31
N GLU A 588 45.04 -6.14 -6.15
CA GLU A 588 43.84 -6.36 -6.95
C GLU A 588 42.72 -5.39 -6.54
N VAL A 589 42.53 -5.17 -5.24
CA VAL A 589 41.55 -4.21 -4.69
C VAL A 589 41.89 -2.79 -5.15
N GLU A 590 43.15 -2.38 -5.03
CA GLU A 590 43.60 -1.05 -5.47
C GLU A 590 43.41 -0.84 -6.98
N ARG A 591 43.83 -1.83 -7.78
CA ARG A 591 43.70 -1.80 -9.24
C ARG A 591 42.23 -1.73 -9.66
N MET A 592 41.38 -2.55 -9.06
CA MET A 592 39.94 -2.57 -9.35
C MET A 592 39.30 -1.22 -9.00
N ARG A 593 39.60 -0.68 -7.80
CA ARG A 593 39.04 0.59 -7.37
C ARG A 593 39.43 1.75 -8.28
N THR A 594 40.71 1.80 -8.66
CA THR A 594 41.24 2.85 -9.56
C THR A 594 40.57 2.81 -10.92
N ARG A 595 40.34 1.59 -11.46
CA ARG A 595 39.59 1.40 -12.70
C ARG A 595 38.14 1.86 -12.57
N MET A 596 37.43 1.43 -11.52
CA MET A 596 36.04 1.85 -11.27
C MET A 596 35.90 3.36 -11.12
N ARG A 597 36.86 4.03 -10.45
CA ARG A 597 36.89 5.49 -10.31
C ARG A 597 36.92 6.16 -11.68
N THR A 598 37.79 5.67 -12.57
CA THR A 598 37.97 6.22 -13.91
C THR A 598 36.75 6.01 -14.80
N GLU A 599 36.06 4.87 -14.67
CA GLU A 599 34.93 4.51 -15.54
C GLU A 599 33.57 5.05 -15.05
N LEU A 600 33.38 5.20 -13.73
CA LEU A 600 32.06 5.47 -13.12
C LEU A 600 31.89 6.87 -12.52
N SER A 601 32.98 7.62 -12.32
CA SER A 601 32.85 9.00 -11.81
C SER A 601 32.08 9.88 -12.80
N GLY A 602 31.05 10.54 -12.29
CA GLY A 602 30.23 11.47 -13.06
C GLY A 602 30.58 12.95 -12.86
N SER A 603 31.61 13.26 -12.07
CA SER A 603 31.95 14.64 -11.70
C SER A 603 32.68 15.40 -12.80
N LYS A 604 32.50 16.71 -12.82
CA LYS A 604 33.25 17.67 -13.64
C LYS A 604 34.14 18.54 -12.75
N THR A 605 34.92 19.42 -13.38
CA THR A 605 35.71 20.44 -12.66
C THR A 605 34.82 21.26 -11.73
N GLY A 606 35.17 21.34 -10.44
CA GLY A 606 34.37 22.02 -9.42
C GLY A 606 33.31 21.15 -8.73
N GLU A 607 33.19 19.88 -9.13
CA GLU A 607 32.17 18.95 -8.63
C GLU A 607 32.80 17.73 -7.93
N PHE A 608 31.99 17.03 -7.13
CA PHE A 608 32.37 15.81 -6.43
C PHE A 608 31.26 14.74 -6.55
N ASP A 609 31.60 13.58 -7.10
CA ASP A 609 30.73 12.39 -7.08
C ASP A 609 30.85 11.70 -5.72
N LEU A 610 29.81 11.84 -4.90
CA LEU A 610 29.74 11.34 -3.52
C LEU A 610 30.04 9.84 -3.40
N LYS A 611 29.79 9.06 -4.46
CA LYS A 611 30.03 7.61 -4.44
C LYS A 611 31.39 7.25 -5.04
N GLN A 612 31.72 7.80 -6.21
CA GLN A 612 32.77 7.25 -7.06
C GLN A 612 34.11 7.98 -6.97
N ASP A 613 34.14 9.24 -6.54
CA ASP A 613 35.39 10.01 -6.47
C ASP A 613 36.26 9.62 -5.27
N ALA A 614 37.49 10.14 -5.24
CA ALA A 614 38.42 9.96 -4.12
C ALA A 614 37.84 10.56 -2.83
N GLY A 615 37.90 9.79 -1.75
CA GLY A 615 37.27 10.11 -0.47
C GLY A 615 35.76 9.89 -0.44
N GLY A 616 35.17 9.34 -1.51
CA GLY A 616 33.74 9.02 -1.60
C GLY A 616 33.39 7.67 -0.98
N LEU A 617 32.09 7.33 -1.06
CA LEU A 617 31.53 6.13 -0.43
C LEU A 617 32.26 4.83 -0.85
N ALA A 618 32.58 4.68 -2.14
CA ALA A 618 33.23 3.47 -2.64
C ALA A 618 34.65 3.28 -2.10
N ASP A 619 35.36 4.34 -1.70
CA ASP A 619 36.68 4.20 -1.05
C ASP A 619 36.53 3.58 0.34
N ILE A 620 35.50 3.99 1.09
CA ILE A 620 35.21 3.41 2.41
C ILE A 620 34.83 1.93 2.26
N GLU A 621 33.95 1.59 1.32
CA GLU A 621 33.54 0.20 1.05
C GLU A 621 34.77 -0.67 0.72
N PHE A 622 35.65 -0.22 -0.18
CA PHE A 622 36.83 -0.98 -0.57
C PHE A 622 37.88 -1.10 0.54
N LEU A 623 38.01 -0.09 1.42
CA LEU A 623 38.86 -0.16 2.61
C LEU A 623 38.37 -1.25 3.57
N VAL A 624 37.07 -1.27 3.85
CA VAL A 624 36.45 -2.27 4.72
C VAL A 624 36.59 -3.67 4.12
N ASP A 625 36.23 -3.84 2.84
CA ASP A 625 36.40 -5.10 2.12
C ASP A 625 37.84 -5.62 2.24
N TYR A 626 38.82 -4.76 1.99
CA TYR A 626 40.23 -5.13 2.08
C TYR A 626 40.62 -5.59 3.50
N TRP A 627 40.34 -4.78 4.52
CA TRP A 627 40.74 -5.10 5.89
C TRP A 627 40.05 -6.37 6.40
N VAL A 628 38.78 -6.57 6.06
CA VAL A 628 38.05 -7.79 6.40
C VAL A 628 38.66 -9.00 5.70
N LEU A 629 38.78 -9.00 4.38
CA LEU A 629 39.26 -10.14 3.61
C LEU A 629 40.73 -10.49 3.93
N ALA A 630 41.56 -9.48 4.19
CA ALA A 630 42.95 -9.67 4.57
C ALA A 630 43.11 -10.42 5.90
N ASN A 631 42.13 -10.30 6.81
CA ASN A 631 42.25 -10.79 8.18
C ASN A 631 41.21 -11.85 8.57
N ALA A 632 40.23 -12.15 7.71
CA ALA A 632 39.12 -13.06 8.00
C ALA A 632 39.56 -14.48 8.42
N GLU A 633 40.72 -14.96 7.96
CA GLU A 633 41.28 -16.25 8.36
C GLU A 633 41.60 -16.32 9.86
N TYR A 634 42.04 -15.21 10.44
CA TYR A 634 42.45 -15.11 11.85
C TYR A 634 41.31 -14.63 12.76
N TYR A 635 40.37 -13.86 12.20
CA TYR A 635 39.25 -13.24 12.92
C TYR A 635 37.93 -13.55 12.21
N PRO A 636 37.31 -14.72 12.47
CA PRO A 636 36.06 -15.14 11.83
C PRO A 636 34.89 -14.17 12.05
N GLU A 637 34.91 -13.41 13.14
CA GLU A 637 33.90 -12.39 13.46
C GLU A 637 33.83 -11.27 12.41
N LEU A 638 34.88 -11.07 11.60
CA LEU A 638 34.89 -10.05 10.54
C LEU A 638 33.96 -10.38 9.37
N VAL A 639 33.63 -11.65 9.16
CA VAL A 639 32.75 -12.11 8.06
C VAL A 639 31.38 -12.56 8.55
N GLU A 640 31.10 -12.39 9.85
CA GLU A 640 29.80 -12.72 10.45
C GLU A 640 28.68 -11.92 9.80
N PHE A 641 28.94 -10.65 9.53
CA PHE A 641 27.99 -9.70 8.96
C PHE A 641 28.47 -9.19 7.58
N PRO A 642 27.54 -8.93 6.64
CA PRO A 642 27.87 -8.48 5.29
C PRO A 642 27.89 -6.96 5.10
N ASP A 643 27.62 -6.15 6.13
CA ASP A 643 27.58 -4.68 6.05
C ASP A 643 28.81 -3.97 6.61
N ASN A 644 29.05 -2.77 6.10
CA ASN A 644 30.23 -1.98 6.41
C ASN A 644 30.30 -1.54 7.87
N ILE A 645 29.19 -1.11 8.50
CA ILE A 645 29.23 -0.60 9.87
C ILE A 645 29.61 -1.72 10.84
N ARG A 646 28.95 -2.88 10.81
CA ARG A 646 29.27 -3.97 11.74
C ARG A 646 30.62 -4.61 11.44
N GLN A 647 31.08 -4.57 10.19
CA GLN A 647 32.45 -4.92 9.83
C GLN A 647 33.46 -3.92 10.42
N LEU A 648 33.22 -2.61 10.35
CA LEU A 648 34.04 -1.58 10.99
C LEU A 648 34.06 -1.72 12.52
N GLU A 649 32.92 -2.01 13.14
CA GLU A 649 32.83 -2.30 14.58
C GLU A 649 33.60 -3.58 14.94
N ALA A 650 33.54 -4.61 14.10
CA ALA A 650 34.31 -5.84 14.28
C ALA A 650 35.82 -5.58 14.14
N LEU A 651 36.24 -4.81 13.14
CA LEU A 651 37.63 -4.37 12.95
C LEU A 651 38.15 -3.56 14.16
N ALA A 652 37.30 -2.73 14.76
CA ALA A 652 37.64 -2.00 15.97
C ALA A 652 37.81 -2.94 17.18
N ARG A 653 36.92 -3.94 17.33
CA ARG A 653 36.98 -4.93 18.43
C ARG A 653 38.22 -5.82 18.35
N THR A 654 38.69 -6.16 17.16
CA THR A 654 39.91 -6.96 16.96
C THR A 654 41.19 -6.15 17.16
N GLY A 655 41.11 -4.81 17.11
CA GLY A 655 42.26 -3.92 17.21
C GLY A 655 43.13 -3.85 15.95
N LEU A 656 42.67 -4.44 14.83
CA LEU A 656 43.35 -4.38 13.53
C LEU A 656 43.34 -2.96 12.95
N VAL A 657 42.26 -2.24 13.20
CA VAL A 657 42.09 -0.84 12.84
C VAL A 657 41.77 -0.07 14.11
N ALA A 658 42.41 1.09 14.29
CA ALA A 658 42.21 1.90 15.48
C ALA A 658 40.72 2.28 15.64
N ALA A 659 40.18 2.16 16.86
CA ALA A 659 38.75 2.32 17.11
C ALA A 659 38.23 3.73 16.75
N ASP A 660 39.05 4.77 16.95
CA ASP A 660 38.77 6.15 16.52
C ASP A 660 38.71 6.29 15.00
N ARG A 661 39.55 5.56 14.26
CA ARG A 661 39.49 5.48 12.79
C ARG A 661 38.22 4.79 12.32
N CYS A 662 37.85 3.65 12.90
CA CYS A 662 36.60 2.97 12.55
C CYS A 662 35.39 3.86 12.83
N GLN A 663 35.33 4.51 13.99
CA GLN A 663 34.25 5.43 14.35
C GLN A 663 34.11 6.58 13.35
N ARG A 664 35.23 7.22 12.97
CA ARG A 664 35.22 8.32 12.00
C ARG A 664 34.83 7.86 10.58
N LEU A 665 35.19 6.64 10.18
CA LEU A 665 34.72 6.04 8.92
C LEU A 665 33.21 5.80 8.95
N ILE A 666 32.66 5.28 10.06
CA ILE A 666 31.22 5.09 10.25
C ILE A 666 30.48 6.42 10.11
N GLU A 667 30.92 7.45 10.84
CA GLU A 667 30.32 8.79 10.80
C GLU A 667 30.37 9.40 9.39
N THR A 668 31.51 9.24 8.69
CA THR A 668 31.68 9.73 7.32
C THR A 668 30.80 8.97 6.33
N TYR A 669 30.71 7.64 6.47
CA TYR A 669 29.86 6.78 5.65
C TYR A 669 28.38 7.18 5.79
N ILE A 670 27.89 7.34 7.03
CA ILE A 670 26.51 7.77 7.30
C ILE A 670 26.25 9.14 6.67
N ARG A 671 27.16 10.11 6.85
CA ARG A 671 27.01 11.47 6.31
C ARG A 671 26.95 11.51 4.79
N ILE A 672 27.81 10.75 4.10
CA ILE A 672 27.78 10.64 2.64
C ILE A 672 26.47 9.98 2.18
N ARG A 673 25.99 8.95 2.90
CA ARG A 673 24.72 8.29 2.59
C ARG A 673 23.50 9.19 2.79
N GLU A 674 23.45 9.96 3.88
CA GLU A 674 22.41 10.97 4.11
C GLU A 674 22.34 11.95 2.95
N ARG A 675 23.50 12.45 2.51
CA ARG A 675 23.55 13.37 1.37
C ARG A 675 23.11 12.71 0.05
N LEU A 676 23.54 11.47 -0.22
CA LEU A 676 23.11 10.70 -1.39
C LEU A 676 21.59 10.47 -1.41
N HIS A 677 21.02 10.20 -0.23
CA HIS A 677 19.59 9.98 -0.07
C HIS A 677 18.78 11.25 -0.30
N ASP A 678 19.22 12.38 0.26
CA ASP A 678 18.58 13.68 0.03
C ASP A 678 18.56 14.06 -1.45
N LEU A 679 19.66 13.81 -2.17
CA LEU A 679 19.74 14.03 -3.61
C LEU A 679 18.77 13.12 -4.36
N ALA A 680 18.67 11.85 -3.99
CA ALA A 680 17.74 10.90 -4.60
C ALA A 680 16.28 11.31 -4.40
N LEU A 681 15.90 11.77 -3.21
CA LEU A 681 14.56 12.29 -2.92
C LEU A 681 14.21 13.56 -3.71
N GLY A 682 15.23 14.34 -4.09
CA GLY A 682 15.09 15.53 -4.93
C GLY A 682 15.23 15.27 -6.43
N ASP A 683 15.31 14.02 -6.88
CA ASP A 683 15.61 13.62 -8.27
C ASP A 683 16.90 14.26 -8.83
N GLN A 684 17.88 14.49 -7.95
CA GLN A 684 19.18 15.08 -8.27
C GLN A 684 20.24 14.00 -8.50
N ARG A 685 21.27 14.33 -9.28
CA ARG A 685 22.42 13.44 -9.46
C ARG A 685 23.21 13.34 -8.16
N ARG A 686 23.95 12.23 -8.00
CA ARG A 686 24.89 11.98 -6.88
C ARG A 686 26.13 12.88 -6.84
N VAL A 687 26.09 14.02 -7.53
CA VAL A 687 27.22 14.94 -7.74
C VAL A 687 26.90 16.25 -7.03
N VAL A 688 27.81 16.69 -6.16
CA VAL A 688 27.69 17.91 -5.36
C VAL A 688 28.82 18.89 -5.66
N SER A 689 28.80 20.07 -5.06
CA SER A 689 29.92 20.99 -5.13
C SER A 689 31.17 20.39 -4.46
N GLU A 690 32.35 20.62 -5.02
CA GLU A 690 33.61 20.17 -4.40
C GLU A 690 33.89 20.80 -3.03
N ALA A 691 33.18 21.88 -2.67
CA ALA A 691 33.24 22.53 -1.36
C ALA A 691 32.46 21.78 -0.27
N GLU A 692 31.64 20.78 -0.63
CA GLU A 692 30.99 19.91 0.35
C GLU A 692 31.94 18.79 0.80
N LEU A 693 31.86 18.43 2.10
CA LEU A 693 32.57 17.30 2.71
C LEU A 693 34.11 17.33 2.55
N THR A 694 34.71 18.51 2.45
CA THR A 694 36.15 18.64 2.15
C THR A 694 37.04 17.94 3.19
N ASP A 695 36.74 18.10 4.48
CA ASP A 695 37.52 17.50 5.57
C ASP A 695 37.39 15.98 5.61
N GLU A 696 36.16 15.48 5.43
CA GLU A 696 35.86 14.04 5.35
C GLU A 696 36.57 13.40 4.17
N ARG A 697 36.45 14.01 2.98
CA ARG A 697 37.06 13.50 1.74
C ARG A 697 38.58 13.44 1.85
N ALA A 698 39.20 14.52 2.32
CA ALA A 698 40.65 14.58 2.49
C ALA A 698 41.13 13.50 3.46
N TRP A 699 40.39 13.27 4.53
CA TRP A 699 40.73 12.25 5.52
C TRP A 699 40.52 10.82 5.01
N VAL A 700 39.40 10.51 4.34
CA VAL A 700 39.20 9.18 3.73
C VAL A 700 40.28 8.91 2.68
N THR A 701 40.66 9.93 1.90
CA THR A 701 41.75 9.83 0.91
C THR A 701 43.08 9.54 1.60
N SER A 702 43.40 10.19 2.73
CA SER A 702 44.64 9.89 3.46
C SER A 702 44.65 8.48 4.02
N VAL A 703 43.51 7.99 4.54
CA VAL A 703 43.37 6.59 5.02
C VAL A 703 43.54 5.60 3.88
N TRP A 704 42.99 5.91 2.71
CA TRP A 704 43.21 5.14 1.47
C TRP A 704 44.69 5.06 1.12
N GLU A 705 45.35 6.21 1.04
CA GLU A 705 46.77 6.30 0.74
C GLU A 705 47.64 5.56 1.77
N GLU A 706 47.38 5.70 3.07
CA GLU A 706 48.11 4.95 4.10
C GLU A 706 47.96 3.42 3.96
N THR A 707 46.75 2.97 3.62
CA THR A 707 46.44 1.54 3.50
C THR A 707 47.08 0.93 2.26
N PHE A 708 47.05 1.66 1.14
CA PHE A 708 47.52 1.20 -0.15
C PHE A 708 48.92 1.65 -0.54
N ALA A 709 49.55 2.57 0.21
CA ALA A 709 50.94 2.95 0.02
C ALA A 709 51.85 1.70 0.05
N GLY A 710 52.76 1.64 -0.92
CA GLY A 710 53.73 0.56 -1.03
C GLY A 710 54.89 0.73 -0.06
N GLU A 711 55.33 -0.36 0.55
CA GLU A 711 56.77 -0.58 0.68
C GLU A 711 57.28 -0.69 -0.76
N SER A 712 57.89 0.39 -1.25
CA SER A 712 58.51 0.46 -2.58
C SER A 712 59.75 -0.42 -2.64
#